data_AF-A0A9Q9CB16-F1
#
_entry.id   AF-A0A9Q9CB16-F1
#
_cell.length_a   1.000
_cell.length_b   1.000
_cell.length_c   1.000
_cell.angle_alpha   90.00
_cell.angle_beta   90.00
_cell.angle_gamma   90.00
#
_symmetry.space_group_name_H-M   'P 1'
#
loop_
_entity.id
_entity.type
_entity.pdbx_description
1 polymer ?
#
loop_
_entity_poly.entity_id
_entity_poly.type
_entity_poly.pdbx_seq_one_letter_code
_entity_poly.pdbx_strand_id
1 'polypeptide(L)'
;MLKDRRSYSVIPYEIHSYSTYASVYVPNNIKKNDPMDPNSRWSTSTNDHLQYIILKVPPSLVVTITFGKYNKMHVSNVKKMRISVSEDGAVYKEVLCGGLKNDSEMETFNLLVKDEAYHIAQYVKIEPLAAWGVNFSYSLWFVELRGVMDVEKFIRYNEMIMFGKSMRSCLRFLRDSGFRDVYEILEKRSSDKIEDEVVKHIRKLLEDHRYEGVEEVLDRLDPCVFQGFIDSSPYTLVWTEIPRAETWPCERGGHQMIEMDGCLYVYGGWNGVEELEDFWRYKDGVWNEIKVDGRTPGKRSCHRMVSSGSKLYLMGKYIPLSSRKVFSGKSDIWAFDGEWKVINMNDEGGPGNVYDHQMAAAGDKLYVFGGRSTEKEDTYSGLYMFSLDEASPCYEEDSLKDYRKANEVGGAAIGIDGRHETYSRSIREKDQSLRAISSGELSFGTRSLYESIMDESNSRYEVSTSSSSLGASRWTMIRSDMVQPPYTPSLKSRLGHSMVFIPPDYIEGSIYNNSLVIIGGQRNKNPIREILFYSLDTDTVFQSEPFPINGDGKIIQRGILYQSEIVVLFCYGKEREGKFENIDVYTYSLIRRRWSKVVAKARAEAGVEIGPLPRSAHQFVEMNGWFYLFGGNVSERTDRRVNDMWVFKLEKKTNKEIRHLSKLLVRKHKYLHLLGIDEETAVDYLRTSILSMVVDEDTREIFEDLCREVYRRKTFADPVEDICRLLTSAKEY
;
A
#
# COMPACT_ATOMS: atom_id res chain seq x y z
N MET A 1 -11.85 10.39 -12.57
CA MET A 1 -12.36 11.26 -11.49
C MET A 1 -11.67 11.02 -10.15
N LEU A 2 -11.40 9.77 -9.73
CA LEU A 2 -10.79 9.51 -8.41
C LEU A 2 -9.26 9.36 -8.38
N LYS A 3 -8.61 9.37 -9.56
CA LYS A 3 -7.16 9.18 -9.68
C LYS A 3 -6.40 10.46 -9.32
N ASP A 4 -6.85 11.62 -9.78
CA ASP A 4 -6.24 12.91 -9.48
C ASP A 4 -6.90 13.56 -8.25
N ARG A 5 -6.16 13.56 -7.13
CA ARG A 5 -6.64 14.17 -5.88
C ARG A 5 -6.35 15.67 -5.81
N ARG A 6 -5.46 16.20 -6.66
CA ARG A 6 -5.17 17.64 -6.72
C ARG A 6 -6.39 18.42 -7.20
N SER A 7 -7.21 17.80 -8.06
CA SER A 7 -8.45 18.38 -8.55
C SER A 7 -9.61 18.38 -7.54
N TYR A 8 -9.45 17.79 -6.35
CA TYR A 8 -10.52 17.78 -5.35
C TYR A 8 -10.73 19.16 -4.74
N SER A 9 -11.97 19.64 -4.83
CA SER A 9 -12.41 20.88 -4.22
C SER A 9 -12.55 20.74 -2.71
N VAL A 10 -12.29 21.82 -1.99
CA VAL A 10 -12.69 21.95 -0.59
C VAL A 10 -14.21 21.93 -0.52
N ILE A 11 -14.75 21.06 0.33
CA ILE A 11 -16.20 20.89 0.52
C ILE A 11 -16.62 21.77 1.70
N PRO A 12 -17.49 22.78 1.49
CA PRO A 12 -17.99 23.60 2.59
C PRO A 12 -18.90 22.78 3.49
N TYR A 13 -18.91 23.10 4.79
CA TYR A 13 -19.78 22.44 5.75
C TYR A 13 -20.34 23.39 6.82
N GLU A 14 -21.46 22.99 7.40
CA GLU A 14 -22.07 23.62 8.57
C GLU A 14 -22.05 22.65 9.75
N ILE A 15 -21.99 23.18 10.98
CA ILE A 15 -22.15 22.35 12.17
C ILE A 15 -23.63 22.02 12.30
N HIS A 16 -23.97 20.75 12.10
CA HIS A 16 -25.36 20.29 12.14
C HIS A 16 -25.81 19.94 13.56
N SER A 17 -24.98 19.17 14.26
CA SER A 17 -25.25 18.69 15.61
C SER A 17 -23.93 18.33 16.29
N TYR A 18 -23.92 18.33 17.62
CA TYR A 18 -22.76 18.00 18.44
C TYR A 18 -23.22 17.56 19.81
N SER A 19 -22.33 16.84 20.50
CA SER A 19 -22.53 16.30 21.85
C SER A 19 -22.45 17.39 22.94
N THR A 20 -21.24 17.71 23.40
CA THR A 20 -20.99 18.72 24.43
C THR A 20 -19.88 19.66 24.00
N TYR A 21 -19.77 20.81 24.68
CA TYR A 21 -18.59 21.66 24.57
C TYR A 21 -18.34 22.41 25.88
N ALA A 22 -17.08 22.77 26.13
CA ALA A 22 -16.69 23.56 27.28
C ALA A 22 -16.56 25.05 26.93
N SER A 23 -17.34 25.90 27.61
CA SER A 23 -17.22 27.37 27.60
C SER A 23 -16.92 27.97 26.20
N VAL A 24 -15.70 28.49 26.00
CA VAL A 24 -15.25 29.20 24.77
C VAL A 24 -14.91 28.28 23.59
N TYR A 25 -14.85 26.95 23.80
CA TYR A 25 -14.44 25.97 22.79
C TYR A 25 -15.62 25.48 21.96
N VAL A 26 -16.35 26.42 21.35
CA VAL A 26 -17.56 26.12 20.58
C VAL A 26 -17.26 25.31 19.31
N PRO A 27 -18.20 24.46 18.85
CA PRO A 27 -18.05 23.64 17.65
C PRO A 27 -17.60 24.38 16.39
N ASN A 28 -18.03 25.63 16.20
CA ASN A 28 -17.69 26.44 15.02
C ASN A 28 -16.19 26.77 14.91
N ASN A 29 -15.43 26.70 16.01
CA ASN A 29 -14.01 27.04 16.01
C ASN A 29 -13.18 26.13 15.10
N ILE A 30 -13.64 24.89 14.83
CA ILE A 30 -12.92 23.94 13.95
C ILE A 30 -12.86 24.38 12.49
N LYS A 31 -13.58 25.44 12.10
CA LYS A 31 -13.58 25.97 10.73
C LYS A 31 -12.38 26.85 10.42
N LYS A 32 -11.68 27.36 11.44
CA LYS A 32 -10.52 28.25 11.29
C LYS A 32 -9.25 27.51 11.66
N ASN A 33 -8.28 27.45 10.75
CA ASN A 33 -6.95 26.92 11.06
C ASN A 33 -6.10 28.02 11.71
N ASP A 34 -6.11 28.08 13.04
CA ASP A 34 -5.29 29.02 13.81
C ASP A 34 -4.44 28.26 14.85
N PRO A 35 -3.25 27.76 14.46
CA PRO A 35 -2.40 26.96 15.35
C PRO A 35 -1.83 27.73 16.53
N MET A 36 -1.91 29.07 16.50
CA MET A 36 -1.34 29.94 17.53
C MET A 36 -2.38 30.34 18.59
N ASP A 37 -3.67 30.23 18.27
CA ASP A 37 -4.75 30.52 19.20
C ASP A 37 -5.20 29.25 19.96
N PRO A 38 -4.95 29.15 21.28
CA PRO A 38 -5.40 28.02 22.09
C PRO A 38 -6.94 27.87 22.16
N ASN A 39 -7.70 28.91 21.79
CA ASN A 39 -9.16 28.89 21.78
C ASN A 39 -9.75 28.47 20.43
N SER A 40 -8.97 28.40 19.35
CA SER A 40 -9.41 27.99 18.02
C SER A 40 -9.59 26.47 17.94
N ARG A 41 -10.48 25.94 18.77
CA ARG A 41 -10.83 24.51 18.86
C ARG A 41 -12.25 24.31 19.35
N TRP A 42 -12.80 23.15 19.01
CA TRP A 42 -13.91 22.55 19.73
C TRP A 42 -13.35 21.61 20.79
N SER A 43 -13.81 21.75 22.03
CA SER A 43 -13.43 20.87 23.14
C SER A 43 -14.66 20.42 23.91
N THR A 44 -14.77 19.12 24.15
CA THR A 44 -15.90 18.52 24.89
C THR A 44 -15.84 18.87 26.38
N SER A 45 -17.00 18.90 27.06
CA SER A 45 -17.04 19.10 28.52
C SER A 45 -16.84 17.79 29.30
N THR A 46 -17.13 16.65 28.67
CA THR A 46 -16.89 15.30 29.21
C THR A 46 -15.95 14.50 28.29
N ASN A 47 -15.49 13.35 28.78
CA ASN A 47 -14.58 12.44 28.07
C ASN A 47 -15.20 11.04 27.87
N ASP A 48 -16.52 10.91 27.99
CA ASP A 48 -17.21 9.65 27.72
C ASP A 48 -17.16 9.26 26.23
N HIS A 49 -17.54 8.03 25.90
CA HIS A 49 -17.53 7.56 24.51
C HIS A 49 -18.77 7.99 23.69
N LEU A 50 -19.60 8.90 24.22
CA LEU A 50 -20.79 9.42 23.55
C LEU A 50 -20.52 10.76 22.85
N GLN A 51 -19.28 11.22 22.83
CA GLN A 51 -18.92 12.50 22.23
C GLN A 51 -18.86 12.40 20.70
N TYR A 52 -19.47 13.38 20.04
CA TYR A 52 -19.52 13.50 18.60
C TYR A 52 -19.70 14.95 18.13
N ILE A 53 -19.37 15.17 16.85
CA ILE A 53 -19.74 16.34 16.05
C ILE A 53 -20.17 15.88 14.66
N ILE A 54 -21.25 16.44 14.14
CA ILE A 54 -21.82 16.13 12.81
C ILE A 54 -21.75 17.39 11.95
N LEU A 55 -21.12 17.23 10.80
CA LEU A 55 -20.96 18.26 9.77
C LEU A 55 -21.99 18.00 8.68
N LYS A 56 -22.78 19.00 8.31
CA LYS A 56 -23.66 18.93 7.13
C LYS A 56 -22.91 19.49 5.93
N VAL A 57 -22.84 18.71 4.87
CA VAL A 57 -22.17 19.03 3.60
C VAL A 57 -23.20 19.03 2.47
N PRO A 58 -22.94 19.74 1.36
CA PRO A 58 -23.63 19.46 0.10
C PRO A 58 -23.46 17.99 -0.28
N PRO A 59 -24.41 17.39 -1.04
CA PRO A 59 -24.25 16.05 -1.58
C PRO A 59 -22.90 15.90 -2.27
N SER A 60 -22.01 15.12 -1.67
CA SER A 60 -20.62 15.06 -2.09
C SER A 60 -20.00 13.70 -1.78
N LEU A 61 -19.05 13.29 -2.60
CA LEU A 61 -18.15 12.20 -2.29
C LEU A 61 -16.97 12.78 -1.52
N VAL A 62 -16.96 12.63 -0.20
CA VAL A 62 -15.88 13.11 0.67
C VAL A 62 -14.74 12.08 0.62
N VAL A 63 -13.59 12.47 0.08
CA VAL A 63 -12.47 11.56 -0.19
C VAL A 63 -11.36 11.70 0.85
N THR A 64 -11.13 12.92 1.35
CA THR A 64 -10.12 13.17 2.38
C THR A 64 -10.64 14.11 3.46
N ILE A 65 -10.12 13.91 4.66
CA ILE A 65 -10.30 14.81 5.79
C ILE A 65 -8.92 15.21 6.33
N THR A 66 -8.74 16.50 6.59
CA THR A 66 -7.52 17.06 7.16
C THR A 66 -7.82 17.64 8.52
N PHE A 67 -7.00 17.27 9.51
CA PHE A 67 -7.05 17.82 10.85
C PHE A 67 -5.87 18.76 11.07
N GLY A 68 -6.18 20.02 11.36
CA GLY A 68 -5.17 20.96 11.87
C GLY A 68 -4.90 20.71 13.35
N LYS A 69 -3.79 21.24 13.84
CA LYS A 69 -3.31 21.04 15.21
C LYS A 69 -2.79 22.34 15.81
N TYR A 70 -2.75 22.38 17.13
CA TYR A 70 -2.10 23.45 17.88
C TYR A 70 -0.58 23.40 17.68
N ASN A 71 0.07 24.56 17.80
CA ASN A 71 1.52 24.69 17.67
C ASN A 71 2.33 23.91 18.72
N LYS A 72 1.67 23.37 19.76
CA LYS A 72 2.26 22.55 20.82
C LYS A 72 1.44 21.28 21.03
N MET A 73 2.11 20.24 21.51
CA MET A 73 1.46 19.03 22.00
C MET A 73 0.43 19.39 23.08
N HIS A 74 -0.74 18.74 23.05
CA HIS A 74 -1.81 19.01 23.99
C HIS A 74 -2.48 17.71 24.43
N VAL A 75 -2.72 17.57 25.74
CA VAL A 75 -3.27 16.35 26.35
C VAL A 75 -4.67 15.99 25.84
N SER A 76 -5.50 17.00 25.57
CA SER A 76 -6.84 16.81 24.97
C SER A 76 -6.84 16.49 23.47
N ASN A 77 -5.67 16.37 22.81
CA ASN A 77 -5.63 15.98 21.41
C ASN A 77 -6.26 14.59 21.22
N VAL A 78 -7.10 14.47 20.20
CA VAL A 78 -7.79 13.21 19.89
C VAL A 78 -6.77 12.16 19.44
N LYS A 79 -6.57 11.13 20.27
CA LYS A 79 -5.69 9.99 20.01
C LYS A 79 -6.34 8.94 19.14
N LYS A 80 -7.65 8.73 19.26
CA LYS A 80 -8.42 7.78 18.46
C LYS A 80 -9.78 8.37 18.12
N MET A 81 -10.25 8.17 16.90
CA MET A 81 -11.55 8.62 16.44
C MET A 81 -12.16 7.65 15.44
N ARG A 82 -13.48 7.72 15.31
CA ARG A 82 -14.24 7.12 14.21
C ARG A 82 -14.82 8.24 13.36
N ILE A 83 -14.79 8.05 12.04
CA ILE A 83 -15.45 8.93 11.08
C ILE A 83 -16.45 8.09 10.28
N SER A 84 -17.68 8.58 10.20
CA SER A 84 -18.74 7.94 9.44
C SER A 84 -19.44 8.96 8.55
N VAL A 85 -19.97 8.50 7.41
CA VAL A 85 -20.74 9.33 6.48
C VAL A 85 -22.18 8.82 6.38
N SER A 86 -23.10 9.73 6.08
CA SER A 86 -24.51 9.43 5.88
C SER A 86 -25.11 10.30 4.77
N GLU A 87 -25.99 9.71 3.97
CA GLU A 87 -26.75 10.41 2.92
C GLU A 87 -28.01 11.07 3.48
N ASP A 88 -28.65 10.46 4.49
CA ASP A 88 -29.97 10.83 5.01
C ASP A 88 -29.92 11.35 6.47
N GLY A 89 -28.78 11.20 7.15
CA GLY A 89 -28.60 11.54 8.56
C GLY A 89 -29.15 10.49 9.53
N ALA A 90 -29.71 9.37 9.05
CA ALA A 90 -30.26 8.29 9.85
C ALA A 90 -29.30 7.10 9.92
N VAL A 91 -28.73 6.69 8.79
CA VAL A 91 -27.79 5.55 8.71
C VAL A 91 -26.38 6.06 8.45
N TYR A 92 -25.49 5.84 9.41
CA TYR A 92 -24.08 6.20 9.31
C TYR A 92 -23.22 4.98 8.97
N LYS A 93 -22.37 5.12 7.97
CA LYS A 93 -21.42 4.10 7.54
C LYS A 93 -20.01 4.53 7.90
N GLU A 94 -19.28 3.68 8.62
CA GLU A 94 -17.90 3.95 9.03
C GLU A 94 -16.97 3.98 7.79
N VAL A 95 -16.19 5.05 7.65
CA VAL A 95 -15.25 5.27 6.54
C VAL A 95 -13.80 5.44 7.00
N LEU A 96 -13.59 5.62 8.31
CA LEU A 96 -12.28 5.66 8.93
C LEU A 96 -12.40 5.33 10.42
N CYS A 97 -11.56 4.43 10.91
CA CYS A 97 -11.24 4.31 12.32
C CYS A 97 -9.73 4.53 12.46
N GLY A 98 -9.36 5.66 13.04
CA GLY A 98 -7.99 6.16 13.04
C GLY A 98 -7.67 6.99 14.28
N GLY A 99 -6.60 7.77 14.23
CA GLY A 99 -6.15 8.55 15.38
C GLY A 99 -5.15 9.61 14.99
N LEU A 100 -5.07 10.70 15.76
CA LEU A 100 -4.07 11.74 15.55
C LEU A 100 -2.86 11.50 16.44
N LYS A 101 -1.68 11.83 15.92
CA LYS A 101 -0.46 11.94 16.70
C LYS A 101 -0.53 13.18 17.60
N ASN A 102 0.14 13.11 18.74
CA ASN A 102 0.29 14.26 19.62
C ASN A 102 1.51 15.07 19.21
N ASP A 103 1.38 15.85 18.14
CA ASP A 103 2.38 16.76 17.61
C ASP A 103 1.68 18.01 17.02
N SER A 104 2.46 18.89 16.40
CA SER A 104 1.97 20.12 15.75
C SER A 104 1.65 19.94 14.25
N GLU A 105 1.88 18.75 13.70
CA GLU A 105 1.80 18.51 12.27
C GLU A 105 0.38 18.19 11.85
N MET A 106 -0.14 18.88 10.83
CA MET A 106 -1.47 18.55 10.28
C MET A 106 -1.48 17.13 9.73
N GLU A 107 -2.60 16.43 9.90
CA GLU A 107 -2.76 15.06 9.41
C GLU A 107 -3.95 14.94 8.47
N THR A 108 -3.70 14.40 7.28
CA THR A 108 -4.71 14.13 6.27
C THR A 108 -4.92 12.64 6.13
N PHE A 109 -6.19 12.23 6.14
CA PHE A 109 -6.61 10.85 6.03
C PHE A 109 -7.44 10.63 4.78
N ASN A 110 -7.26 9.46 4.18
CA ASN A 110 -8.14 8.98 3.13
C ASN A 110 -9.39 8.38 3.79
N LEU A 111 -10.57 8.83 3.35
CA LEU A 111 -11.83 8.22 3.73
C LEU A 111 -12.09 7.10 2.72
N LEU A 112 -11.78 5.88 3.12
CA LEU A 112 -11.93 4.69 2.31
C LEU A 112 -13.16 3.95 2.80
N VAL A 113 -14.10 3.70 1.90
CA VAL A 113 -15.24 2.85 2.26
C VAL A 113 -15.03 1.46 1.70
N LYS A 114 -15.15 0.47 2.58
CA LYS A 114 -14.92 -0.93 2.31
C LYS A 114 -16.17 -1.55 1.66
N ASP A 115 -16.58 -1.06 0.50
CA ASP A 115 -17.72 -1.58 -0.25
C ASP A 115 -17.56 -1.27 -1.76
N GLU A 116 -18.24 -2.05 -2.62
CA GLU A 116 -18.25 -1.82 -4.08
C GLU A 116 -19.05 -0.57 -4.52
N ALA A 117 -19.64 0.16 -3.57
CA ALA A 117 -20.45 1.35 -3.82
C ALA A 117 -19.76 2.60 -3.27
N TYR A 118 -20.01 3.74 -3.90
CA TYR A 118 -19.56 5.04 -3.43
C TYR A 118 -20.50 5.57 -2.34
N HIS A 119 -19.97 6.17 -1.29
CA HIS A 119 -20.81 6.67 -0.20
C HIS A 119 -20.97 8.18 -0.36
N ILE A 120 -22.15 8.58 -0.87
CA ILE A 120 -22.50 9.99 -0.99
C ILE A 120 -22.83 10.52 0.40
N ALA A 121 -22.11 11.56 0.82
CA ALA A 121 -22.30 12.18 2.11
C ALA A 121 -23.14 13.46 1.95
N GLN A 122 -24.14 13.58 2.81
CA GLN A 122 -24.73 14.86 3.21
C GLN A 122 -24.40 15.18 4.68
N TYR A 123 -23.96 14.17 5.43
CA TYR A 123 -23.54 14.27 6.82
C TYR A 123 -22.22 13.53 7.04
N VAL A 124 -21.27 14.17 7.71
CA VAL A 124 -20.01 13.58 8.16
C VAL A 124 -19.98 13.64 9.69
N LYS A 125 -19.96 12.49 10.34
CA LYS A 125 -19.91 12.36 11.80
C LYS A 125 -18.49 12.02 12.24
N ILE A 126 -17.94 12.82 13.15
CA ILE A 126 -16.64 12.58 13.79
C ILE A 126 -16.91 12.25 15.26
N GLU A 127 -16.44 11.08 15.69
CA GLU A 127 -16.60 10.56 17.05
C GLU A 127 -15.22 10.37 17.69
N PRO A 128 -14.78 11.28 18.58
CA PRO A 128 -13.60 11.07 19.40
C PRO A 128 -13.79 9.87 20.33
N LEU A 129 -12.82 8.95 20.32
CA LEU A 129 -12.86 7.71 21.12
C LEU A 129 -11.83 7.70 22.26
N ALA A 130 -10.73 8.42 22.10
CA ALA A 130 -9.68 8.56 23.11
C ALA A 130 -8.90 9.86 22.94
N ALA A 131 -8.44 10.44 24.05
CA ALA A 131 -7.47 11.54 24.08
C ALA A 131 -6.08 11.01 24.44
N TRP A 132 -5.05 11.83 24.26
CA TRP A 132 -3.69 11.49 24.68
C TRP A 132 -3.49 11.55 26.20
N GLY A 133 -4.15 12.51 26.85
CA GLY A 133 -4.24 12.60 28.30
C GLY A 133 -5.29 11.62 28.85
N VAL A 134 -4.92 10.87 29.88
CA VAL A 134 -5.85 10.00 30.59
C VAL A 134 -6.94 10.86 31.23
N ASN A 135 -8.21 10.54 30.96
CA ASN A 135 -9.38 11.26 31.45
C ASN A 135 -9.46 12.75 31.02
N PHE A 136 -8.78 13.16 29.96
CA PHE A 136 -8.96 14.51 29.40
C PHE A 136 -10.11 14.57 28.39
N SER A 137 -10.68 15.76 28.23
CA SER A 137 -11.64 16.06 27.17
C SER A 137 -11.03 15.88 25.78
N TYR A 138 -11.88 15.79 24.76
CA TYR A 138 -11.47 15.68 23.37
C TYR A 138 -11.39 17.07 22.74
N SER A 139 -10.36 17.34 21.96
CA SER A 139 -10.20 18.61 21.25
C SER A 139 -9.90 18.42 19.77
N LEU A 140 -10.71 19.04 18.92
CA LEU A 140 -10.46 19.18 17.48
C LEU A 140 -10.15 20.65 17.19
N TRP A 141 -9.04 20.92 16.52
CA TRP A 141 -8.55 22.28 16.29
C TRP A 141 -9.03 22.84 14.95
N PHE A 142 -8.92 22.05 13.89
CA PHE A 142 -9.37 22.43 12.56
C PHE A 142 -9.76 21.19 11.77
N VAL A 143 -10.77 21.31 10.91
CA VAL A 143 -11.23 20.25 10.01
C VAL A 143 -11.41 20.82 8.60
N GLU A 144 -10.76 20.23 7.61
CA GLU A 144 -11.02 20.48 6.18
C GLU A 144 -11.49 19.19 5.52
N LEU A 145 -12.55 19.30 4.71
CA LEU A 145 -13.07 18.21 3.88
C LEU A 145 -12.76 18.49 2.42
N ARG A 146 -12.31 17.48 1.68
CA ARG A 146 -12.08 17.57 0.23
C ARG A 146 -12.66 16.37 -0.49
N GLY A 147 -13.12 16.60 -1.72
CA GLY A 147 -13.67 15.55 -2.55
C GLY A 147 -14.37 16.08 -3.79
N VAL A 148 -15.40 15.37 -4.23
CA VAL A 148 -16.15 15.65 -5.46
C VAL A 148 -17.59 16.03 -5.12
N MET A 149 -18.05 17.20 -5.58
CA MET A 149 -19.43 17.66 -5.37
C MET A 149 -20.37 17.29 -6.54
N ASP A 150 -19.85 17.08 -7.75
CA ASP A 150 -20.63 16.55 -8.87
C ASP A 150 -20.81 15.03 -8.72
N VAL A 151 -21.88 14.64 -8.01
CA VAL A 151 -22.11 13.27 -7.57
C VAL A 151 -23.06 12.45 -8.47
N GLU A 152 -23.68 13.04 -9.48
CA GLU A 152 -24.72 12.39 -10.29
C GLU A 152 -24.24 11.07 -10.92
N LYS A 153 -23.00 11.06 -11.44
CA LYS A 153 -22.39 9.86 -12.03
C LYS A 153 -22.21 8.73 -11.01
N PHE A 154 -21.86 9.08 -9.78
CA PHE A 154 -21.65 8.11 -8.70
C PHE A 154 -22.98 7.56 -8.18
N ILE A 155 -24.01 8.41 -8.09
CA ILE A 155 -25.38 7.98 -7.73
C ILE A 155 -25.88 6.96 -8.75
N ARG A 156 -25.81 7.29 -10.06
CA ARG A 156 -26.24 6.37 -11.12
C ARG A 156 -25.46 5.05 -11.10
N TYR A 157 -24.16 5.09 -10.85
CA TYR A 157 -23.35 3.89 -10.68
C TYR A 157 -23.81 3.05 -9.49
N ASN A 158 -24.03 3.67 -8.33
CA ASN A 158 -24.50 2.99 -7.13
C ASN A 158 -25.87 2.34 -7.35
N GLU A 159 -26.80 3.03 -8.02
CA GLU A 159 -28.10 2.47 -8.36
C GLU A 159 -27.97 1.20 -9.20
N MET A 160 -27.08 1.20 -10.20
CA MET A 160 -26.80 0.00 -11.01
C MET A 160 -26.22 -1.15 -10.17
N ILE A 161 -25.24 -0.88 -9.31
CA ILE A 161 -24.64 -1.90 -8.44
C ILE A 161 -25.65 -2.45 -7.44
N MET A 162 -26.41 -1.58 -6.78
CA MET A 162 -27.42 -1.95 -5.80
C MET A 162 -28.59 -2.70 -6.44
N PHE A 163 -29.00 -2.32 -7.65
CA PHE A 163 -29.99 -3.07 -8.43
C PHE A 163 -29.49 -4.48 -8.71
N GLY A 164 -28.25 -4.64 -9.20
CA GLY A 164 -27.66 -5.95 -9.47
C GLY A 164 -27.59 -6.84 -8.21
N LYS A 165 -27.13 -6.28 -7.08
CA LYS A 165 -27.09 -6.99 -5.78
C LYS A 165 -28.48 -7.39 -5.30
N SER A 166 -29.43 -6.46 -5.33
CA SER A 166 -30.80 -6.69 -4.87
C SER A 166 -31.50 -7.73 -5.76
N MET A 167 -31.31 -7.65 -7.07
CA MET A 167 -31.85 -8.64 -8.02
C MET A 167 -31.31 -10.03 -7.70
N ARG A 168 -29.99 -10.18 -7.49
CA ARG A 168 -29.38 -11.47 -7.09
C ARG A 168 -29.95 -11.99 -5.77
N SER A 169 -30.10 -11.14 -4.75
CA SER A 169 -30.68 -11.54 -3.47
C SER A 169 -32.17 -11.93 -3.58
N CYS A 170 -32.96 -11.19 -4.36
CA CYS A 170 -34.35 -11.51 -4.65
C CYS A 170 -34.48 -12.85 -5.38
N LEU A 171 -33.68 -13.06 -6.42
CA LEU A 171 -33.63 -14.34 -7.15
C LEU A 171 -33.25 -15.49 -6.20
N ARG A 172 -32.28 -15.28 -5.32
CA ARG A 172 -31.90 -16.26 -4.28
C ARG A 172 -33.06 -16.58 -3.34
N PHE A 173 -33.71 -15.56 -2.79
CA PHE A 173 -34.85 -15.75 -1.87
C PHE A 173 -36.03 -16.48 -2.51
N LEU A 174 -36.41 -16.08 -3.72
CA LEU A 174 -37.52 -16.70 -4.46
C LEU A 174 -37.22 -18.17 -4.75
N ARG A 175 -35.97 -18.47 -5.11
CA ARG A 175 -35.48 -19.83 -5.31
C ARG A 175 -35.55 -20.64 -4.01
N ASP A 176 -34.98 -20.15 -2.92
CA ASP A 176 -34.88 -20.87 -1.64
C ASP A 176 -36.26 -21.07 -0.98
N SER A 177 -37.21 -20.21 -1.31
CA SER A 177 -38.60 -20.29 -0.83
C SER A 177 -39.52 -21.11 -1.75
N GLY A 178 -39.00 -21.68 -2.84
CA GLY A 178 -39.76 -22.55 -3.75
C GLY A 178 -40.67 -21.84 -4.77
N PHE A 179 -40.55 -20.52 -4.94
CA PHE A 179 -41.33 -19.73 -5.91
C PHE A 179 -40.73 -19.79 -7.32
N ARG A 180 -40.76 -20.99 -7.92
CA ARG A 180 -40.04 -21.33 -9.15
C ARG A 180 -40.53 -20.58 -10.40
N ASP A 181 -41.83 -20.41 -10.52
CA ASP A 181 -42.49 -19.69 -11.62
C ASP A 181 -42.09 -18.21 -11.68
N VAL A 182 -42.07 -17.54 -10.52
CA VAL A 182 -41.68 -16.13 -10.41
C VAL A 182 -40.17 -15.96 -10.63
N TYR A 183 -39.37 -16.89 -10.10
CA TYR A 183 -37.92 -16.93 -10.32
C TYR A 183 -37.57 -17.00 -11.82
N GLU A 184 -38.15 -17.95 -12.56
CA GLU A 184 -37.85 -18.17 -13.98
C GLU A 184 -38.25 -16.95 -14.86
N ILE A 185 -39.32 -16.24 -14.49
CA ILE A 185 -39.75 -15.02 -15.20
C ILE A 185 -38.78 -13.87 -14.95
N LEU A 186 -38.35 -13.67 -13.71
CA LEU A 186 -37.43 -12.60 -13.35
C LEU A 186 -36.02 -12.84 -13.91
N GLU A 187 -35.54 -14.08 -13.86
CA GLU A 187 -34.25 -14.47 -14.43
C GLU A 187 -34.18 -14.22 -15.94
N LYS A 188 -35.26 -14.52 -16.70
CA LYS A 188 -35.34 -14.26 -18.14
C LYS A 188 -35.34 -12.76 -18.49
N ARG A 189 -35.79 -11.90 -17.58
CA ARG A 189 -35.92 -10.45 -17.78
C ARG A 189 -34.72 -9.66 -17.26
N SER A 190 -33.98 -10.19 -16.30
CA SER A 190 -32.68 -9.64 -15.93
C SER A 190 -31.67 -9.94 -17.04
N SER A 191 -31.10 -8.90 -17.65
CA SER A 191 -30.09 -9.02 -18.72
C SER A 191 -28.80 -9.74 -18.31
N ASP A 192 -28.65 -10.08 -17.03
CA ASP A 192 -27.56 -10.89 -16.50
C ASP A 192 -28.04 -12.35 -16.37
N LYS A 193 -27.61 -13.23 -17.28
CA LYS A 193 -27.75 -14.69 -17.12
C LYS A 193 -26.85 -15.16 -15.98
N ILE A 194 -27.39 -15.20 -14.76
CA ILE A 194 -26.63 -15.35 -13.51
C ILE A 194 -26.26 -16.81 -13.19
N GLU A 195 -27.03 -17.83 -13.62
CA GLU A 195 -26.63 -19.24 -13.47
C GLU A 195 -26.26 -19.88 -14.82
N ASP A 196 -25.11 -20.55 -14.88
CA ASP A 196 -24.70 -21.38 -16.03
C ASP A 196 -25.66 -22.59 -16.16
N GLU A 197 -25.96 -23.04 -17.39
CA GLU A 197 -26.77 -24.25 -17.64
C GLU A 197 -26.21 -25.48 -16.92
N VAL A 198 -24.88 -25.54 -16.74
CA VAL A 198 -24.18 -26.56 -15.95
C VAL A 198 -24.64 -26.55 -14.48
N VAL A 199 -24.71 -25.38 -13.87
CA VAL A 199 -25.09 -25.22 -12.46
C VAL A 199 -26.55 -25.61 -12.26
N LYS A 200 -27.43 -25.23 -13.20
CA LYS A 200 -28.85 -25.64 -13.19
C LYS A 200 -29.01 -27.16 -13.28
N HIS A 201 -28.22 -27.81 -14.13
CA HIS A 201 -28.25 -29.25 -14.28
C HIS A 201 -27.77 -29.99 -13.02
N ILE A 202 -26.65 -29.56 -12.44
CA ILE A 202 -26.11 -30.12 -11.19
C ILE A 202 -27.12 -29.96 -10.05
N ARG A 203 -27.72 -28.76 -9.92
CA ARG A 203 -28.74 -28.47 -8.92
C ARG A 203 -29.92 -29.45 -9.01
N LYS A 204 -30.48 -29.63 -10.22
CA LYS A 204 -31.59 -30.57 -10.43
C LYS A 204 -31.24 -32.00 -10.03
N LEU A 205 -30.03 -32.47 -10.36
CA LEU A 205 -29.58 -33.81 -9.99
C LEU A 205 -29.44 -33.98 -8.46
N LEU A 206 -28.99 -32.95 -7.74
CA LEU A 206 -28.91 -32.97 -6.28
C LEU A 206 -30.31 -32.99 -5.63
N GLU A 207 -31.26 -32.18 -6.15
CA GLU A 207 -32.66 -32.17 -5.72
C GLU A 207 -33.34 -33.52 -5.93
N ASP A 208 -33.03 -34.18 -7.05
CA ASP A 208 -33.53 -35.53 -7.38
C ASP A 208 -32.76 -36.65 -6.62
N HIS A 209 -31.85 -36.32 -5.71
CA HIS A 209 -30.98 -37.26 -4.97
C HIS A 209 -30.11 -38.17 -5.86
N ARG A 210 -29.75 -37.72 -7.07
CA ARG A 210 -28.95 -38.44 -8.07
C ARG A 210 -27.46 -38.08 -7.99
N TYR A 211 -26.82 -38.42 -6.88
CA TYR A 211 -25.43 -38.02 -6.56
C TYR A 211 -24.39 -38.52 -7.56
N GLU A 212 -24.50 -39.76 -8.03
CA GLU A 212 -23.57 -40.35 -9.00
C GLU A 212 -23.62 -39.59 -10.34
N GLY A 213 -24.82 -39.15 -10.74
CA GLY A 213 -24.99 -38.32 -11.93
C GLY A 213 -24.30 -36.96 -11.81
N VAL A 214 -24.23 -36.38 -10.60
CA VAL A 214 -23.49 -35.13 -10.35
C VAL A 214 -22.00 -35.35 -10.51
N GLU A 215 -21.44 -36.43 -9.96
CA GLU A 215 -20.02 -36.76 -10.12
C GLU A 215 -19.63 -36.94 -11.60
N GLU A 216 -20.49 -37.58 -12.41
CA GLU A 216 -20.28 -37.73 -13.86
C GLU A 216 -20.32 -36.38 -14.61
N VAL A 217 -21.16 -35.44 -14.18
CA VAL A 217 -21.17 -34.09 -14.76
C VAL A 217 -19.87 -33.38 -14.42
N LEU A 218 -19.45 -33.40 -13.15
CA LEU A 218 -18.20 -32.80 -12.69
C LEU A 218 -16.97 -33.35 -13.43
N ASP A 219 -16.94 -34.63 -13.78
CA ASP A 219 -15.87 -35.24 -14.55
C ASP A 219 -15.77 -34.74 -15.99
N ARG A 220 -16.92 -34.37 -16.57
CA ARG A 220 -17.04 -33.88 -17.96
C ARG A 220 -16.86 -32.37 -18.09
N LEU A 221 -16.84 -31.63 -16.98
CA LEU A 221 -16.65 -30.18 -17.02
C LEU A 221 -15.27 -29.80 -17.55
N ASP A 222 -15.27 -28.76 -18.38
CA ASP A 222 -14.04 -28.14 -18.83
C ASP A 222 -13.26 -27.57 -17.63
N PRO A 223 -11.93 -27.79 -17.54
CA PRO A 223 -11.10 -27.23 -16.49
C PRO A 223 -11.25 -25.70 -16.28
N CYS A 224 -11.59 -24.93 -17.32
CA CYS A 224 -11.75 -23.48 -17.18
C CYS A 224 -12.90 -23.07 -16.24
N VAL A 225 -13.89 -23.95 -16.02
CA VAL A 225 -15.03 -23.69 -15.12
C VAL A 225 -14.56 -23.42 -13.69
N PHE A 226 -13.45 -24.03 -13.27
CA PHE A 226 -12.90 -23.87 -11.91
C PHE A 226 -11.90 -22.71 -11.80
N GLN A 227 -11.58 -22.00 -12.89
CA GLN A 227 -10.49 -21.03 -12.90
C GLN A 227 -10.71 -19.89 -11.90
N GLY A 228 -11.91 -19.33 -11.81
CA GLY A 228 -12.21 -18.27 -10.82
C GLY A 228 -11.99 -18.73 -9.37
N PHE A 229 -12.26 -20.01 -9.08
CA PHE A 229 -12.03 -20.61 -7.77
C PHE A 229 -10.53 -20.81 -7.55
N ILE A 230 -9.80 -21.35 -8.53
CA ILE A 230 -8.34 -21.50 -8.51
C ILE A 230 -7.71 -20.14 -8.17
N ASP A 231 -8.08 -19.10 -8.91
CA ASP A 231 -7.54 -17.75 -8.72
C ASP A 231 -7.86 -17.21 -7.32
N SER A 232 -9.02 -17.58 -6.76
CA SER A 232 -9.45 -17.18 -5.41
C SER A 232 -8.79 -17.93 -4.27
N SER A 233 -8.33 -19.16 -4.53
CA SER A 233 -7.79 -20.05 -3.51
C SER A 233 -6.48 -19.50 -2.94
N PRO A 234 -6.15 -19.73 -1.66
CA PRO A 234 -4.85 -19.34 -1.14
C PRO A 234 -3.74 -20.08 -1.90
N TYR A 235 -2.60 -19.39 -2.08
CA TYR A 235 -1.40 -20.08 -2.54
C TYR A 235 -0.92 -21.07 -1.47
N THR A 236 -0.24 -22.12 -1.92
CA THR A 236 0.55 -23.01 -1.10
C THR A 236 2.02 -22.90 -1.47
N LEU A 237 2.92 -23.23 -0.53
CA LEU A 237 4.36 -23.31 -0.77
C LEU A 237 4.98 -24.49 -0.02
N VAL A 238 6.17 -24.91 -0.45
CA VAL A 238 7.03 -25.85 0.27
C VAL A 238 8.44 -25.25 0.31
N TRP A 239 8.96 -25.05 1.51
CA TRP A 239 10.35 -24.60 1.68
C TRP A 239 11.33 -25.72 1.34
N THR A 240 12.33 -25.40 0.54
CA THR A 240 13.42 -26.31 0.20
C THR A 240 14.75 -25.59 0.41
N GLU A 241 15.62 -26.15 1.25
CA GLU A 241 17.00 -25.66 1.37
C GLU A 241 17.81 -26.07 0.15
N ILE A 242 18.54 -25.14 -0.43
CA ILE A 242 19.49 -25.42 -1.51
C ILE A 242 20.77 -25.96 -0.86
N PRO A 243 21.19 -27.19 -1.20
CA PRO A 243 22.38 -27.79 -0.60
C PRO A 243 23.62 -26.93 -0.85
N ARG A 244 24.40 -26.73 0.20
CA ARG A 244 25.63 -25.95 0.13
C ARG A 244 26.71 -26.68 -0.68
N ALA A 245 27.24 -25.98 -1.69
CA ALA A 245 28.41 -26.41 -2.46
C ALA A 245 29.73 -25.88 -1.85
N GLU A 246 30.86 -26.33 -2.38
CA GLU A 246 32.20 -25.88 -1.94
C GLU A 246 32.40 -24.38 -2.19
N THR A 247 32.03 -23.90 -3.38
CA THR A 247 32.05 -22.46 -3.72
C THR A 247 30.74 -21.82 -3.27
N TRP A 248 30.81 -20.98 -2.25
CA TRP A 248 29.61 -20.43 -1.59
C TRP A 248 29.91 -19.11 -0.88
N PRO A 249 29.03 -18.10 -0.95
CA PRO A 249 29.24 -16.85 -0.23
C PRO A 249 29.22 -17.07 1.30
N CYS A 250 30.10 -16.39 2.03
CA CYS A 250 30.12 -16.46 3.50
C CYS A 250 28.84 -15.92 4.16
N GLU A 251 28.66 -16.20 5.45
CA GLU A 251 27.61 -15.65 6.29
C GLU A 251 27.60 -14.13 6.26
N ARG A 252 26.42 -13.54 6.06
CA ARG A 252 26.31 -12.09 5.86
C ARG A 252 24.92 -11.54 6.16
N GLY A 253 24.88 -10.34 6.72
CA GLY A 253 23.66 -9.52 6.85
C GLY A 253 23.83 -8.17 6.16
N GLY A 254 22.72 -7.56 5.70
CA GLY A 254 22.75 -6.22 5.09
C GLY A 254 23.41 -6.15 3.71
N HIS A 255 23.69 -7.32 3.11
CA HIS A 255 24.06 -7.51 1.71
C HIS A 255 22.86 -7.21 0.80
N GLN A 256 23.07 -7.07 -0.51
CA GLN A 256 21.98 -7.04 -1.49
C GLN A 256 22.00 -8.29 -2.36
N MET A 257 20.81 -8.75 -2.77
CA MET A 257 20.61 -9.81 -3.75
C MET A 257 19.58 -9.32 -4.75
N ILE A 258 19.82 -9.49 -6.05
CA ILE A 258 18.89 -9.06 -7.09
C ILE A 258 18.93 -10.03 -8.27
N GLU A 259 17.82 -10.16 -8.98
CA GLU A 259 17.73 -10.90 -10.24
C GLU A 259 18.13 -9.98 -11.40
N MET A 260 18.93 -10.50 -12.33
CA MET A 260 19.21 -9.88 -13.61
C MET A 260 19.57 -10.98 -14.63
N ASP A 261 18.91 -10.96 -15.79
CA ASP A 261 19.16 -11.87 -16.91
C ASP A 261 19.16 -13.37 -16.52
N GLY A 262 18.22 -13.78 -15.67
CA GLY A 262 18.04 -15.16 -15.21
C GLY A 262 19.12 -15.64 -14.24
N CYS A 263 19.85 -14.71 -13.61
CA CYS A 263 20.85 -15.00 -12.58
C CYS A 263 20.58 -14.17 -11.32
N LEU A 264 20.95 -14.71 -10.15
CA LEU A 264 20.96 -13.91 -8.92
C LEU A 264 22.35 -13.35 -8.68
N TYR A 265 22.42 -12.06 -8.36
CA TYR A 265 23.66 -11.37 -8.03
C TYR A 265 23.66 -10.92 -6.57
N VAL A 266 24.75 -11.18 -5.85
CA VAL A 266 24.93 -10.76 -4.45
C VAL A 266 26.15 -9.86 -4.32
N TYR A 267 25.98 -8.72 -3.63
CA TYR A 267 27.09 -7.79 -3.37
C TYR A 267 27.17 -7.42 -1.89
N GLY A 268 28.39 -7.47 -1.35
CA GLY A 268 28.77 -6.91 -0.05
C GLY A 268 28.02 -7.49 1.14
N GLY A 269 27.79 -6.65 2.15
CA GLY A 269 27.20 -7.00 3.43
C GLY A 269 28.19 -6.96 4.59
N TRP A 270 27.81 -7.55 5.72
CA TRP A 270 28.65 -7.65 6.92
C TRP A 270 28.59 -9.06 7.49
N ASN A 271 29.76 -9.70 7.70
CA ASN A 271 29.84 -11.08 8.20
C ASN A 271 29.86 -11.19 9.73
N GLY A 272 29.81 -10.06 10.44
CA GLY A 272 29.95 -10.01 11.90
C GLY A 272 31.32 -9.58 12.39
N VAL A 273 32.30 -9.48 11.49
CA VAL A 273 33.65 -9.01 11.76
C VAL A 273 33.96 -7.78 10.90
N GLU A 274 33.76 -7.87 9.59
CA GLU A 274 34.08 -6.81 8.64
C GLU A 274 33.02 -6.63 7.56
N GLU A 275 33.03 -5.44 6.94
CA GLU A 275 32.24 -5.18 5.75
C GLU A 275 32.85 -5.89 4.54
N LEU A 276 31.98 -6.39 3.67
CA LEU A 276 32.34 -7.17 2.50
C LEU A 276 32.25 -6.31 1.23
N GLU A 277 33.04 -6.67 0.23
CA GLU A 277 33.05 -6.08 -1.12
C GLU A 277 33.02 -7.13 -2.24
N ASP A 278 32.82 -8.39 -1.85
CA ASP A 278 32.74 -9.50 -2.78
C ASP A 278 31.45 -9.45 -3.60
N PHE A 279 31.56 -9.93 -4.84
CA PHE A 279 30.48 -9.91 -5.81
C PHE A 279 30.26 -11.32 -6.35
N TRP A 280 29.05 -11.83 -6.25
CA TRP A 280 28.72 -13.22 -6.55
C TRP A 280 27.60 -13.31 -7.56
N ARG A 281 27.62 -14.38 -8.35
CA ARG A 281 26.55 -14.77 -9.26
C ARG A 281 26.13 -16.21 -9.01
N TYR A 282 24.84 -16.43 -8.89
CA TYR A 282 24.22 -17.75 -8.87
C TYR A 282 23.50 -18.01 -10.18
N LYS A 283 23.82 -19.14 -10.81
CA LYS A 283 23.18 -19.62 -12.04
C LYS A 283 23.18 -21.14 -12.05
N ASP A 284 22.06 -21.75 -12.44
CA ASP A 284 21.93 -23.20 -12.64
C ASP A 284 22.42 -24.04 -11.44
N GLY A 285 22.12 -23.62 -10.22
CA GLY A 285 22.52 -24.34 -9.01
C GLY A 285 23.91 -23.99 -8.46
N VAL A 286 24.68 -23.15 -9.14
CA VAL A 286 26.10 -22.92 -8.83
C VAL A 286 26.39 -21.45 -8.54
N TRP A 287 27.08 -21.21 -7.42
CA TRP A 287 27.65 -19.90 -7.09
C TRP A 287 29.04 -19.73 -7.70
N ASN A 288 29.31 -18.55 -8.24
CA ASN A 288 30.63 -18.14 -8.70
C ASN A 288 30.93 -16.73 -8.18
N GLU A 289 32.13 -16.51 -7.66
CA GLU A 289 32.61 -15.17 -7.34
C GLU A 289 33.02 -14.47 -8.65
N ILE A 290 32.50 -13.26 -8.87
CA ILE A 290 32.87 -12.41 -9.99
C ILE A 290 34.01 -11.51 -9.53
N LYS A 291 35.18 -11.70 -10.14
CA LYS A 291 36.32 -10.79 -9.99
C LYS A 291 36.26 -9.76 -11.11
N VAL A 292 36.17 -8.49 -10.72
CA VAL A 292 36.11 -7.35 -11.64
C VAL A 292 37.40 -6.55 -11.47
N ASP A 293 38.10 -6.29 -12.58
CA ASP A 293 39.29 -5.44 -12.57
C ASP A 293 38.90 -3.95 -12.49
N GLY A 294 39.78 -3.12 -11.95
CA GLY A 294 39.58 -1.66 -11.89
C GLY A 294 38.91 -1.15 -10.62
N ARG A 295 38.10 -0.09 -10.73
CA ARG A 295 37.42 0.54 -9.57
C ARG A 295 36.19 -0.26 -9.19
N THR A 296 36.10 -0.64 -7.91
CA THR A 296 34.91 -1.29 -7.37
C THR A 296 34.15 -0.35 -6.43
N PRO A 297 32.88 -0.65 -6.13
CA PRO A 297 32.16 0.04 -5.07
C PRO A 297 32.84 -0.13 -3.69
N GLY A 298 33.72 -1.11 -3.52
CA GLY A 298 34.41 -1.38 -2.27
C GLY A 298 33.46 -1.86 -1.15
N LYS A 299 34.01 -1.98 0.07
CA LYS A 299 33.32 -2.50 1.26
C LYS A 299 32.09 -1.68 1.63
N ARG A 300 30.94 -2.35 1.81
CA ARG A 300 29.67 -1.70 2.18
C ARG A 300 28.60 -2.66 2.70
N SER A 301 27.78 -2.15 3.60
CA SER A 301 26.56 -2.78 4.12
C SER A 301 25.40 -1.77 4.16
N CYS A 302 24.16 -2.25 4.28
CA CYS A 302 22.93 -1.43 4.32
C CYS A 302 22.74 -0.50 3.10
N HIS A 303 23.37 -0.85 1.99
CA HIS A 303 23.25 -0.23 0.67
C HIS A 303 22.03 -0.81 -0.07
N ARG A 304 21.72 -0.29 -1.26
CA ARG A 304 20.69 -0.88 -2.15
C ARG A 304 21.23 -1.15 -3.53
N MET A 305 20.70 -2.20 -4.16
CA MET A 305 21.01 -2.61 -5.51
C MET A 305 19.72 -2.94 -6.25
N VAL A 306 19.58 -2.49 -7.49
CA VAL A 306 18.45 -2.78 -8.39
C VAL A 306 18.97 -3.11 -9.78
N SER A 307 18.19 -3.86 -10.57
CA SER A 307 18.45 -4.09 -11.98
C SER A 307 17.54 -3.21 -12.84
N SER A 308 18.06 -2.72 -13.97
CA SER A 308 17.25 -2.14 -15.05
C SER A 308 17.89 -2.49 -16.38
N GLY A 309 17.13 -3.16 -17.26
CA GLY A 309 17.72 -3.86 -18.40
C GLY A 309 18.79 -4.86 -17.95
N SER A 310 19.89 -4.95 -18.69
CA SER A 310 21.05 -5.81 -18.36
C SER A 310 22.12 -5.06 -17.56
N LYS A 311 21.72 -4.14 -16.68
CA LYS A 311 22.63 -3.40 -15.78
C LYS A 311 22.16 -3.46 -14.35
N LEU A 312 23.13 -3.47 -13.42
CA LEU A 312 22.87 -3.28 -11.99
C LEU A 312 23.23 -1.86 -11.57
N TYR A 313 22.43 -1.29 -10.67
CA TYR A 313 22.67 0.01 -10.07
C TYR A 313 22.75 -0.14 -8.56
N LEU A 314 23.76 0.45 -7.94
CA LEU A 314 24.06 0.29 -6.53
C LEU A 314 24.32 1.65 -5.88
N MET A 315 23.66 1.92 -4.74
CA MET A 315 23.77 3.20 -4.03
C MET A 315 23.79 3.06 -2.51
N GLY A 316 24.49 3.99 -1.86
CA GLY A 316 24.49 4.18 -0.41
C GLY A 316 25.35 3.18 0.35
N LYS A 317 25.49 3.41 1.66
CA LYS A 317 26.14 2.51 2.63
C LYS A 317 25.98 3.05 4.05
N TYR A 318 26.04 2.16 5.04
CA TYR A 318 26.21 2.57 6.43
C TYR A 318 27.61 3.16 6.66
N ILE A 319 27.69 4.29 7.35
CA ILE A 319 28.96 4.91 7.76
C ILE A 319 28.91 5.16 9.28
N PRO A 320 29.80 4.50 10.06
CA PRO A 320 29.90 4.73 11.49
C PRO A 320 30.18 6.20 11.82
N LEU A 321 29.61 6.71 12.91
CA LEU A 321 29.74 8.11 13.33
C LEU A 321 31.20 8.57 13.44
N SER A 322 32.10 7.69 13.91
CA SER A 322 33.54 7.94 14.03
C SER A 322 34.21 8.26 12.70
N SER A 323 33.69 7.72 11.59
CA SER A 323 34.30 7.81 10.26
C SER A 323 33.68 8.91 9.38
N ARG A 324 32.59 9.55 9.80
CA ARG A 324 31.84 10.51 8.96
C ARG A 324 32.61 11.80 8.66
N LYS A 325 33.48 12.26 9.56
CA LYS A 325 34.28 13.51 9.36
C LYS A 325 35.32 13.40 8.23
N VAL A 326 35.71 12.18 7.86
CA VAL A 326 36.73 11.92 6.84
C VAL A 326 36.07 11.68 5.47
N PHE A 327 34.76 11.43 5.43
CA PHE A 327 34.04 11.08 4.21
C PHE A 327 33.55 12.33 3.49
N SER A 328 34.02 12.54 2.26
CA SER A 328 33.44 13.51 1.32
C SER A 328 32.01 13.05 0.98
N GLY A 329 31.02 13.90 1.29
CA GLY A 329 29.58 13.62 1.13
C GLY A 329 29.09 13.63 -0.31
N LYS A 330 29.69 12.83 -1.19
CA LYS A 330 29.10 12.50 -2.50
C LYS A 330 28.63 11.06 -2.46
N SER A 331 27.35 10.83 -2.74
CA SER A 331 26.80 9.48 -2.88
C SER A 331 26.95 9.03 -4.32
N ASP A 332 27.91 8.15 -4.56
CA ASP A 332 28.09 7.55 -5.87
C ASP A 332 26.96 6.54 -6.16
N ILE A 333 26.33 6.68 -7.31
CA ILE A 333 25.57 5.61 -7.97
C ILE A 333 26.56 4.83 -8.82
N TRP A 334 26.72 3.56 -8.47
CA TRP A 334 27.54 2.61 -9.20
C TRP A 334 26.68 1.84 -10.18
N ALA A 335 27.08 1.78 -11.45
CA ALA A 335 26.47 0.93 -12.46
C ALA A 335 27.42 -0.23 -12.81
N PHE A 336 26.86 -1.43 -13.00
CA PHE A 336 27.58 -2.61 -13.48
C PHE A 336 27.02 -3.04 -14.83
N ASP A 337 27.87 -3.08 -15.85
CA ASP A 337 27.59 -3.60 -17.19
C ASP A 337 28.68 -4.55 -17.71
N GLY A 338 29.28 -5.30 -16.79
CA GLY A 338 30.52 -6.08 -17.00
C GLY A 338 31.69 -5.47 -16.24
N GLU A 339 31.67 -4.16 -16.02
CA GLU A 339 32.59 -3.41 -15.17
C GLU A 339 31.81 -2.42 -14.30
N TRP A 340 32.39 -2.04 -13.16
CA TRP A 340 31.79 -1.06 -12.25
C TRP A 340 32.19 0.38 -12.63
N LYS A 341 31.21 1.26 -12.76
CA LYS A 341 31.40 2.68 -13.11
C LYS A 341 30.52 3.58 -12.25
N VAL A 342 31.03 4.75 -11.87
CA VAL A 342 30.22 5.78 -11.19
C VAL A 342 29.53 6.63 -12.25
N ILE A 343 28.21 6.74 -12.20
CA ILE A 343 27.44 7.41 -13.25
C ILE A 343 27.06 8.84 -12.92
N ASN A 344 27.14 9.27 -11.66
CA ASN A 344 26.63 10.57 -11.20
C ASN A 344 27.72 11.57 -10.75
N MET A 345 28.93 11.48 -11.33
CA MET A 345 30.10 12.24 -10.86
C MET A 345 29.89 13.77 -10.77
N ASN A 346 29.05 14.31 -11.68
CA ASN A 346 28.79 15.74 -11.83
C ASN A 346 27.37 16.16 -11.43
N ASP A 347 26.56 15.24 -10.87
CA ASP A 347 25.19 15.55 -10.48
C ASP A 347 25.13 16.05 -9.01
N GLU A 348 24.35 17.11 -8.76
CA GLU A 348 24.11 17.67 -7.42
C GLU A 348 22.64 17.55 -7.00
N GLY A 349 22.30 17.82 -5.74
CA GLY A 349 20.89 17.85 -5.29
C GLY A 349 20.24 16.48 -5.03
N GLY A 350 21.03 15.39 -5.12
CA GLY A 350 20.60 14.06 -4.66
C GLY A 350 20.51 13.93 -3.13
N PRO A 351 20.07 12.78 -2.61
CA PRO A 351 19.87 12.55 -1.17
C PRO A 351 21.16 12.49 -0.33
N GLY A 352 22.32 12.60 -0.98
CA GLY A 352 23.60 12.30 -0.34
C GLY A 352 23.73 10.84 0.06
N ASN A 353 24.76 10.48 0.83
CA ASN A 353 24.93 9.09 1.25
C ASN A 353 23.83 8.69 2.25
N VAL A 354 23.09 7.66 1.89
CA VAL A 354 21.98 7.12 2.67
C VAL A 354 22.16 5.63 2.96
N TYR A 355 21.67 5.17 4.11
CA TYR A 355 21.64 3.74 4.48
C TYR A 355 20.24 3.32 4.93
N ASP A 356 19.94 2.02 4.81
CA ASP A 356 18.62 1.44 5.10
C ASP A 356 17.46 2.09 4.33
N HIS A 357 17.79 2.80 3.25
CA HIS A 357 16.86 3.31 2.25
C HIS A 357 16.36 2.17 1.36
N GLN A 358 15.42 2.48 0.48
CA GLN A 358 15.01 1.61 -0.60
C GLN A 358 15.24 2.27 -1.96
N MET A 359 15.47 1.44 -2.97
CA MET A 359 15.63 1.87 -4.35
C MET A 359 14.75 0.99 -5.25
N ALA A 360 14.14 1.58 -6.27
CA ALA A 360 13.37 0.87 -7.29
C ALA A 360 13.71 1.41 -8.67
N ALA A 361 13.87 0.53 -9.65
CA ALA A 361 14.04 0.90 -11.05
C ALA A 361 12.69 0.93 -11.77
N ALA A 362 12.51 1.93 -12.62
CA ALA A 362 11.31 2.15 -13.42
C ALA A 362 11.74 2.64 -14.81
N GLY A 363 12.09 1.72 -15.70
CA GLY A 363 12.64 2.05 -17.02
C GLY A 363 13.96 2.82 -16.90
N ASP A 364 13.96 4.06 -17.38
CA ASP A 364 15.08 5.01 -17.38
C ASP A 364 15.22 5.78 -16.06
N LYS A 365 14.49 5.40 -15.00
CA LYS A 365 14.48 6.13 -13.72
C LYS A 365 14.84 5.24 -12.54
N LEU A 366 15.59 5.80 -11.60
CA LEU A 366 15.80 5.22 -10.27
C LEU A 366 15.07 6.06 -9.23
N TYR A 367 14.19 5.43 -8.45
CA TYR A 367 13.55 6.05 -7.31
C TYR A 367 14.27 5.64 -6.03
N VAL A 368 14.61 6.60 -5.17
CA VAL A 368 15.29 6.39 -3.88
C VAL A 368 14.45 6.98 -2.77
N PHE A 369 14.08 6.17 -1.78
CA PHE A 369 13.19 6.60 -0.69
C PHE A 369 13.68 6.17 0.69
N GLY A 370 13.55 7.07 1.65
CA GLY A 370 13.74 6.80 3.06
C GLY A 370 15.20 6.57 3.44
N GLY A 371 15.43 5.77 4.48
CA GLY A 371 16.76 5.64 5.06
C GLY A 371 17.17 6.86 5.87
N ARG A 372 18.43 6.88 6.31
CA ARG A 372 19.06 8.03 7.00
C ARG A 372 20.26 8.52 6.23
N SER A 373 20.40 9.85 6.17
CA SER A 373 21.58 10.50 5.63
C SER A 373 22.75 10.40 6.62
N THR A 374 23.95 10.18 6.10
CA THR A 374 25.19 10.22 6.89
C THR A 374 25.97 11.52 6.69
N GLU A 375 25.49 12.45 5.86
CA GLU A 375 26.19 13.70 5.53
C GLU A 375 25.88 14.82 6.54
N LYS A 376 24.63 14.89 6.99
CA LYS A 376 24.19 15.78 8.08
C LYS A 376 23.99 14.92 9.34
N GLU A 377 23.58 15.52 10.46
CA GLU A 377 23.04 14.74 11.59
C GLU A 377 22.04 13.69 11.07
N ASP A 378 21.89 12.55 11.75
CA ASP A 378 21.12 11.33 11.39
C ASP A 378 19.63 11.61 11.04
N THR A 379 19.40 12.32 9.95
CA THR A 379 18.12 12.81 9.47
C THR A 379 17.59 11.86 8.42
N TYR A 380 16.26 11.76 8.33
CA TYR A 380 15.64 10.93 7.31
C TYR A 380 15.74 11.58 5.93
N SER A 381 16.01 10.77 4.91
CA SER A 381 16.00 11.22 3.52
C SER A 381 14.59 11.10 2.91
N GLY A 382 14.24 12.01 2.00
CA GLY A 382 12.97 12.04 1.27
C GLY A 382 12.86 11.02 0.12
N LEU A 383 11.93 11.27 -0.81
CA LEU A 383 11.77 10.57 -2.08
C LEU A 383 12.47 11.36 -3.18
N TYR A 384 13.41 10.72 -3.87
CA TYR A 384 14.15 11.27 -4.99
C TYR A 384 14.01 10.38 -6.20
N MET A 385 14.11 10.99 -7.38
CA MET A 385 14.22 10.34 -8.67
C MET A 385 15.54 10.74 -9.31
N PHE A 386 16.22 9.78 -9.94
CA PHE A 386 17.39 9.99 -10.77
C PHE A 386 17.12 9.49 -12.18
N SER A 387 17.36 10.34 -13.19
CA SER A 387 17.27 9.94 -14.59
C SER A 387 18.54 9.22 -15.05
N LEU A 388 18.38 8.05 -15.66
CA LEU A 388 19.45 7.26 -16.28
C LEU A 388 19.80 7.76 -17.67
N ASP A 389 18.93 8.56 -18.31
CA ASP A 389 19.18 9.16 -19.61
C ASP A 389 20.15 10.33 -19.51
N GLU A 390 21.28 10.24 -20.23
CA GLU A 390 22.29 11.30 -20.29
C GLU A 390 21.85 12.52 -21.13
N ALA A 391 20.72 12.41 -21.85
CA ALA A 391 20.27 13.38 -22.86
C ALA A 391 19.13 14.31 -22.40
N SER A 392 18.64 14.20 -21.16
CA SER A 392 17.46 14.96 -20.70
C SER A 392 17.85 16.13 -19.79
N PRO A 393 18.03 17.36 -20.31
CA PRO A 393 17.97 18.55 -19.46
C PRO A 393 16.53 18.72 -18.96
N CYS A 394 16.34 18.71 -17.63
CA CYS A 394 15.07 19.04 -17.01
C CYS A 394 14.68 20.48 -17.37
N TYR A 395 13.64 20.65 -18.18
CA TYR A 395 12.93 21.93 -18.29
C TYR A 395 11.81 21.94 -17.25
N GLU A 396 12.00 22.63 -16.13
CA GLU A 396 10.90 23.14 -15.31
C GLU A 396 11.26 24.53 -14.75
N GLU A 397 10.87 25.57 -15.49
CA GLU A 397 10.49 26.86 -14.90
C GLU A 397 9.06 27.16 -15.37
N ASP A 398 8.06 26.68 -14.63
CA ASP A 398 6.75 27.34 -14.52
C ASP A 398 5.85 26.63 -13.48
N SER A 399 6.16 26.83 -12.19
CA SER A 399 5.18 26.57 -11.12
C SER A 399 5.46 27.31 -9.79
N LEU A 400 6.17 28.46 -9.84
CA LEU A 400 6.55 29.21 -8.63
C LEU A 400 6.16 30.70 -8.62
N LYS A 401 5.20 31.13 -9.44
CA LYS A 401 4.74 32.55 -9.45
C LYS A 401 3.50 32.88 -8.62
N ASP A 402 2.84 31.93 -7.95
CA ASP A 402 1.60 32.23 -7.21
C ASP A 402 1.73 32.34 -5.68
N TYR A 403 2.94 32.40 -5.11
CA TYR A 403 3.14 32.57 -3.65
C TYR A 403 3.62 33.97 -3.20
N ARG A 404 3.54 34.99 -4.06
CA ARG A 404 3.83 36.39 -3.69
C ARG A 404 2.77 37.42 -4.10
N LYS A 405 1.49 37.01 -4.16
CA LYS A 405 0.34 37.94 -4.23
C LYS A 405 -0.76 37.51 -3.27
N ALA A 406 -0.47 37.55 -1.98
CA ALA A 406 -1.48 37.48 -0.92
C ALA A 406 -1.00 38.26 0.31
N ASN A 407 -0.66 39.53 0.10
CA ASN A 407 -0.57 40.53 1.15
C ASN A 407 -0.70 41.90 0.47
N GLU A 408 -1.95 42.27 0.19
CA GLU A 408 -2.47 43.64 0.08
C GLU A 408 -3.83 43.59 -0.63
N VAL A 409 -4.91 43.44 0.15
CA VAL A 409 -6.22 43.96 -0.27
C VAL A 409 -6.88 44.57 0.97
N GLY A 410 -6.71 45.88 1.11
CA GLY A 410 -7.64 46.74 1.83
C GLY A 410 -8.22 47.71 0.80
N GLY A 411 -9.52 47.63 0.53
CA GLY A 411 -10.19 48.55 -0.40
C GLY A 411 -11.55 48.04 -0.82
N ALA A 412 -12.58 48.54 -0.17
CA ALA A 412 -13.98 48.23 -0.42
C ALA A 412 -14.53 48.90 -1.70
N ALA A 413 -15.37 48.11 -2.39
CA ALA A 413 -16.58 48.36 -3.17
C ALA A 413 -16.88 49.68 -3.95
N ILE A 414 -17.73 49.46 -4.97
CA ILE A 414 -18.63 50.32 -5.75
C ILE A 414 -18.04 50.68 -7.13
N GLY A 415 -18.65 50.36 -8.29
CA GLY A 415 -19.89 49.69 -8.64
C GLY A 415 -20.17 49.83 -10.15
N ILE A 416 -21.20 49.12 -10.61
CA ILE A 416 -22.07 49.42 -11.77
C ILE A 416 -21.53 49.11 -13.20
N ASP A 417 -21.99 47.94 -13.67
CA ASP A 417 -22.84 47.72 -14.85
C ASP A 417 -22.27 47.81 -16.29
N GLY A 418 -22.76 46.90 -17.13
CA GLY A 418 -22.83 47.15 -18.59
C GLY A 418 -22.19 46.14 -19.55
N ARG A 419 -22.89 45.02 -19.77
CA ARG A 419 -23.32 44.50 -21.10
C ARG A 419 -22.35 43.89 -22.15
N HIS A 420 -22.80 42.70 -22.60
CA HIS A 420 -22.78 42.06 -23.94
C HIS A 420 -21.41 41.67 -24.54
N GLU A 421 -21.15 40.35 -24.74
CA GLU A 421 -21.47 39.56 -25.97
C GLU A 421 -20.83 40.20 -27.23
N THR A 422 -20.06 39.53 -28.09
CA THR A 422 -20.13 38.16 -28.58
C THR A 422 -18.84 37.84 -29.39
N TYR A 423 -18.51 36.55 -29.48
CA TYR A 423 -17.95 35.83 -30.65
C TYR A 423 -17.13 36.59 -31.72
N SER A 424 -15.86 36.21 -31.91
CA SER A 424 -15.42 35.30 -33.00
C SER A 424 -13.99 35.54 -33.50
N ARG A 425 -13.28 34.41 -33.59
CA ARG A 425 -12.24 34.01 -34.56
C ARG A 425 -11.51 35.07 -35.41
N SER A 426 -10.20 35.10 -35.13
CA SER A 426 -9.12 34.68 -36.05
C SER A 426 -8.46 35.70 -36.99
N ILE A 427 -7.15 35.46 -37.12
CA ILE A 427 -6.22 35.76 -38.22
C ILE A 427 -5.26 36.94 -37.99
N ARG A 428 -4.00 36.52 -37.77
CA ARG A 428 -2.70 37.02 -38.25
C ARG A 428 -2.70 38.35 -39.02
N GLU A 429 -1.79 39.24 -38.64
CA GLU A 429 -0.50 39.57 -39.31
C GLU A 429 0.13 40.73 -38.52
N LYS A 430 1.41 40.64 -38.09
CA LYS A 430 2.56 41.37 -38.67
C LYS A 430 2.13 42.69 -39.30
N ASP A 431 2.61 43.84 -38.84
CA ASP A 431 4.01 44.26 -38.95
C ASP A 431 4.18 45.63 -38.26
N GLN A 432 5.42 46.00 -37.96
CA GLN A 432 6.01 47.36 -38.03
C GLN A 432 5.17 48.58 -37.56
N SER A 433 5.66 49.56 -36.82
CA SER A 433 6.99 49.99 -36.41
C SER A 433 6.82 51.41 -35.81
N LEU A 434 7.87 51.90 -35.17
CA LEU A 434 8.26 53.31 -35.04
C LEU A 434 7.72 54.17 -33.87
N ARG A 435 8.74 54.60 -33.10
CA ARG A 435 9.01 55.95 -32.57
C ARG A 435 8.20 56.35 -31.34
N ALA A 436 8.84 56.30 -30.18
CA ALA A 436 9.74 57.33 -29.63
C ALA A 436 8.97 58.59 -29.24
N ILE A 437 8.99 58.91 -27.94
CA ILE A 437 9.31 60.23 -27.40
C ILE A 437 9.74 60.03 -25.95
N SER A 438 10.96 60.51 -25.70
CA SER A 438 11.58 60.74 -24.40
C SER A 438 10.93 61.89 -23.65
N SER A 439 10.98 61.84 -22.32
CA SER A 439 11.12 62.93 -21.34
C SER A 439 10.21 62.61 -20.15
N GLY A 440 10.60 62.73 -18.90
CA GLY A 440 11.80 63.28 -18.32
C GLY A 440 11.78 62.97 -16.83
N GLU A 441 12.96 63.03 -16.25
CA GLU A 441 13.23 62.95 -14.82
C GLU A 441 12.37 63.94 -14.03
N LEU A 442 12.05 63.59 -12.79
CA LEU A 442 12.09 64.53 -11.67
C LEU A 442 12.13 63.76 -10.35
N SER A 443 13.30 63.83 -9.73
CA SER A 443 13.61 63.44 -8.35
C SER A 443 12.97 64.40 -7.34
N PHE A 444 12.45 63.87 -6.24
CA PHE A 444 12.47 64.44 -4.89
C PHE A 444 12.20 63.24 -3.95
N GLY A 445 12.98 62.90 -2.93
CA GLY A 445 13.85 63.68 -2.07
C GLY A 445 13.29 63.57 -0.65
N THR A 446 14.16 63.21 0.32
CA THR A 446 13.98 63.21 1.79
C THR A 446 13.18 62.04 2.41
N ARG A 447 13.51 61.48 3.59
CA ARG A 447 14.64 61.51 4.54
C ARG A 447 14.27 60.45 5.59
N SER A 448 15.03 59.37 5.72
CA SER A 448 15.93 59.07 6.86
C SER A 448 15.36 59.37 8.25
N LEU A 449 15.26 58.33 9.09
CA LEU A 449 15.82 58.22 10.46
C LEU A 449 15.75 56.73 10.86
N TYR A 450 16.91 56.04 10.92
CA TYR A 450 17.67 55.69 12.15
C TYR A 450 16.94 54.62 13.00
N GLU A 451 17.51 53.50 13.46
CA GLU A 451 18.90 53.14 13.78
C GLU A 451 18.95 51.61 14.05
N SER A 452 19.64 50.82 13.22
CA SER A 452 20.81 49.98 13.51
C SER A 452 21.05 49.53 14.97
N ILE A 453 21.27 48.23 15.17
CA ILE A 453 22.49 47.71 15.82
C ILE A 453 22.99 46.50 15.02
N MET A 454 24.23 46.63 14.55
CA MET A 454 25.03 45.59 13.92
C MET A 454 25.65 44.68 14.98
N ASP A 455 26.06 43.48 14.57
CA ASP A 455 27.46 43.12 14.84
C ASP A 455 28.07 42.36 13.65
N GLU A 456 29.22 42.87 13.24
CA GLU A 456 30.04 42.43 12.11
C GLU A 456 31.05 41.38 12.59
N SER A 457 31.52 40.49 11.70
CA SER A 457 32.94 40.52 11.25
C SER A 457 33.35 39.26 10.47
N ASN A 458 33.49 39.48 9.16
CA ASN A 458 34.59 39.09 8.26
C ASN A 458 35.20 37.68 8.31
N SER A 459 35.17 37.00 7.16
CA SER A 459 36.33 37.03 6.25
C SER A 459 36.01 36.53 4.84
N ARG A 460 36.57 37.27 3.87
CA ARG A 460 36.50 37.11 2.41
C ARG A 460 37.24 35.86 1.94
N TYR A 461 36.63 35.12 1.02
CA TYR A 461 37.33 34.53 -0.14
C TYR A 461 36.45 34.74 -1.38
N GLU A 462 36.93 35.59 -2.29
CA GLU A 462 36.39 35.75 -3.64
C GLU A 462 36.68 34.47 -4.42
N VAL A 463 35.63 33.84 -4.97
CA VAL A 463 35.76 32.79 -5.98
C VAL A 463 35.50 33.44 -7.34
N SER A 464 36.54 33.40 -8.16
CA SER A 464 36.52 33.70 -9.57
C SER A 464 35.46 32.87 -10.30
N THR A 465 34.56 33.57 -10.97
CA THR A 465 33.54 32.99 -11.86
C THR A 465 34.21 32.39 -13.10
N SER A 466 34.47 31.09 -13.06
CA SER A 466 34.62 30.30 -14.28
C SER A 466 33.24 29.76 -14.66
N SER A 467 32.72 30.26 -15.77
CA SER A 467 31.50 29.79 -16.40
C SER A 467 31.72 28.36 -16.92
N SER A 468 31.46 27.37 -16.08
CA SER A 468 31.15 26.02 -16.54
C SER A 468 29.66 25.97 -16.84
N SER A 469 29.33 25.49 -18.03
CA SER A 469 27.96 25.18 -18.44
C SER A 469 27.34 24.23 -17.40
N LEU A 470 26.43 24.73 -16.56
CA LEU A 470 25.65 23.90 -15.64
C LEU A 470 24.78 22.96 -16.48
N GLY A 471 25.20 21.71 -16.63
CA GLY A 471 24.29 20.63 -17.00
C GLY A 471 23.23 20.52 -15.91
N ALA A 472 21.96 20.44 -16.30
CA ALA A 472 20.87 20.20 -15.35
C ALA A 472 21.16 18.90 -14.59
N SER A 473 21.07 18.93 -13.25
CA SER A 473 21.22 17.72 -12.44
C SER A 473 20.14 16.71 -12.82
N ARG A 474 20.50 15.43 -12.95
CA ARG A 474 19.54 14.35 -13.20
C ARG A 474 18.75 13.93 -11.96
N TRP A 475 19.05 14.51 -10.80
CA TRP A 475 18.29 14.32 -9.58
C TRP A 475 17.08 15.26 -9.51
N THR A 476 15.95 14.71 -9.07
CA THR A 476 14.76 15.47 -8.72
C THR A 476 14.24 15.00 -7.37
N MET A 477 14.06 15.91 -6.42
CA MET A 477 13.38 15.59 -5.16
C MET A 477 11.87 15.64 -5.41
N ILE A 478 11.20 14.51 -5.25
CA ILE A 478 9.74 14.40 -5.41
C ILE A 478 9.04 14.74 -4.09
N ARG A 479 9.52 14.19 -2.97
CA ARG A 479 8.96 14.46 -1.63
C ARG A 479 10.05 14.71 -0.60
N SER A 480 9.93 15.83 0.12
CA SER A 480 10.74 16.12 1.31
C SER A 480 10.21 15.36 2.51
N ASP A 481 11.07 14.79 3.37
CA ASP A 481 10.60 14.19 4.64
C ASP A 481 9.93 15.23 5.57
N MET A 482 10.39 16.48 5.48
CA MET A 482 9.95 17.57 6.35
C MET A 482 8.69 18.23 5.80
N VAL A 483 8.70 18.61 4.52
CA VAL A 483 7.60 19.35 3.87
C VAL A 483 6.74 18.38 3.07
N GLN A 484 5.49 18.19 3.51
CA GLN A 484 4.53 17.29 2.87
C GLN A 484 3.29 18.07 2.42
N PRO A 485 2.79 17.83 1.19
CA PRO A 485 1.54 18.39 0.70
C PRO A 485 0.34 18.14 1.62
N PRO A 486 -0.50 19.15 1.89
CA PRO A 486 -1.57 19.07 2.88
C PRO A 486 -2.79 18.27 2.40
N TYR A 487 -2.97 18.08 1.09
CA TYR A 487 -4.17 17.46 0.50
C TYR A 487 -4.10 15.92 0.37
N THR A 488 -3.02 15.30 0.85
CA THR A 488 -2.81 13.85 0.79
C THR A 488 -2.17 13.39 2.10
N PRO A 489 -2.38 12.13 2.53
CA PRO A 489 -1.60 11.56 3.63
C PRO A 489 -0.10 11.74 3.39
N SER A 490 0.63 12.00 4.48
CA SER A 490 2.06 12.25 4.43
C SER A 490 2.83 10.98 4.07
N LEU A 491 3.73 11.06 3.09
CA LEU A 491 4.69 10.01 2.80
C LEU A 491 5.96 10.23 3.65
N LYS A 492 5.90 9.84 4.93
CA LYS A 492 7.04 9.97 5.84
C LYS A 492 8.06 8.85 5.64
N SER A 493 9.32 9.24 5.70
CA SER A 493 10.51 8.40 5.50
C SER A 493 10.72 7.44 6.66
N ARG A 494 11.39 6.33 6.40
CA ARG A 494 11.50 5.21 7.35
C ARG A 494 12.69 4.30 7.00
N LEU A 495 13.15 3.53 7.97
CA LEU A 495 14.22 2.55 7.83
C LEU A 495 13.64 1.15 7.60
N GLY A 496 14.36 0.30 6.87
CA GLY A 496 14.06 -1.13 6.77
C GLY A 496 12.70 -1.48 6.15
N HIS A 497 12.03 -0.52 5.52
CA HIS A 497 10.85 -0.75 4.70
C HIS A 497 11.21 -1.51 3.44
N SER A 498 10.23 -2.04 2.70
CA SER A 498 10.42 -2.46 1.30
C SER A 498 9.74 -1.46 0.37
N MET A 499 10.24 -1.33 -0.85
CA MET A 499 9.67 -0.50 -1.90
C MET A 499 9.52 -1.33 -3.16
N VAL A 500 8.33 -1.33 -3.73
CA VAL A 500 8.00 -2.05 -4.96
C VAL A 500 7.45 -1.07 -5.97
N PHE A 501 7.91 -1.12 -7.21
CA PHE A 501 7.36 -0.33 -8.32
C PHE A 501 6.33 -1.17 -9.09
N ILE A 502 5.16 -0.61 -9.33
CA ILE A 502 4.15 -1.18 -10.22
C ILE A 502 4.19 -0.40 -11.55
N PRO A 503 4.52 -1.06 -12.67
CA PRO A 503 4.61 -0.41 -13.98
C PRO A 503 3.33 0.31 -14.42
N PRO A 504 3.42 1.26 -15.35
CA PRO A 504 2.25 1.71 -16.10
C PRO A 504 1.60 0.52 -16.83
N ASP A 505 0.27 0.57 -16.97
CA ASP A 505 -0.52 -0.43 -17.69
C ASP A 505 -0.33 -1.89 -17.25
N TYR A 506 0.15 -2.11 -16.01
CA TYR A 506 0.43 -3.44 -15.47
C TYR A 506 -0.84 -4.29 -15.29
N ILE A 507 -1.90 -3.69 -14.74
CA ILE A 507 -3.24 -4.29 -14.69
C ILE A 507 -4.20 -3.32 -15.38
N GLU A 508 -4.91 -3.78 -16.41
CA GLU A 508 -5.79 -2.93 -17.20
C GLU A 508 -6.81 -2.17 -16.32
N GLY A 509 -6.90 -0.86 -16.52
CA GLY A 509 -7.83 0.01 -15.77
C GLY A 509 -7.48 0.26 -14.30
N SER A 510 -6.49 -0.44 -13.74
CA SER A 510 -6.16 -0.41 -12.32
C SER A 510 -5.74 0.98 -11.82
N ILE A 511 -6.02 1.25 -10.55
CA ILE A 511 -5.54 2.45 -9.84
C ILE A 511 -4.10 2.30 -9.34
N TYR A 512 -3.57 1.07 -9.32
CA TYR A 512 -2.25 0.75 -8.79
C TYR A 512 -1.12 0.91 -9.82
N ASN A 513 -1.46 1.07 -11.10
CA ASN A 513 -0.46 1.27 -12.15
C ASN A 513 0.34 2.56 -11.89
N ASN A 514 1.59 2.56 -12.36
CA ASN A 514 2.55 3.66 -12.21
C ASN A 514 2.65 4.19 -10.76
N SER A 515 2.86 3.27 -9.82
CA SER A 515 2.87 3.58 -8.39
C SER A 515 4.06 2.96 -7.68
N LEU A 516 4.50 3.60 -6.60
CA LEU A 516 5.40 3.02 -5.61
C LEU A 516 4.59 2.47 -4.43
N VAL A 517 4.93 1.26 -4.01
CA VAL A 517 4.32 0.60 -2.86
C VAL A 517 5.34 0.54 -1.73
N ILE A 518 5.04 1.21 -0.63
CA ILE A 518 5.90 1.26 0.56
C ILE A 518 5.35 0.29 1.59
N ILE A 519 6.15 -0.72 1.93
CA ILE A 519 5.72 -1.84 2.76
C ILE A 519 6.46 -1.77 4.09
N GLY A 520 5.73 -1.38 5.14
CA GLY A 520 6.16 -1.35 6.53
C GLY A 520 7.36 -0.45 6.81
N GLY A 521 8.23 -0.93 7.70
CA GLY A 521 9.47 -0.27 8.11
C GLY A 521 9.38 0.25 9.53
N GLN A 522 10.33 1.09 9.90
CA GLN A 522 10.37 1.69 11.22
C GLN A 522 10.73 3.17 11.09
N ARG A 523 10.03 4.00 11.85
CA ARG A 523 10.43 5.39 12.07
C ARG A 523 10.65 5.59 13.56
N ASN A 524 11.85 6.02 13.91
CA ASN A 524 12.34 6.12 15.28
C ASN A 524 12.32 4.75 15.95
N LYS A 525 11.57 4.57 17.04
CA LYS A 525 11.37 3.26 17.69
C LYS A 525 10.01 2.64 17.36
N ASN A 526 9.22 3.29 16.49
CA ASN A 526 7.86 2.87 16.19
C ASN A 526 7.82 2.04 14.89
N PRO A 527 7.39 0.78 14.95
CA PRO A 527 7.19 -0.02 13.74
C PRO A 527 5.99 0.53 12.96
N ILE A 528 6.10 0.53 11.64
CA ILE A 528 5.03 0.87 10.71
C ILE A 528 4.51 -0.43 10.10
N ARG A 529 3.21 -0.69 10.24
CA ARG A 529 2.58 -1.99 10.00
C ARG A 529 1.49 -1.92 8.94
N GLU A 530 1.85 -1.34 7.80
CA GLU A 530 0.94 -1.12 6.69
C GLU A 530 1.67 -1.25 5.36
N ILE A 531 0.91 -1.55 4.31
CA ILE A 531 1.25 -1.24 2.93
C ILE A 531 0.66 0.12 2.59
N LEU A 532 1.45 0.99 1.98
CA LEU A 532 1.05 2.30 1.52
C LEU A 532 1.28 2.40 0.01
N PHE A 533 0.27 2.85 -0.73
CA PHE A 533 0.31 3.02 -2.18
C PHE A 533 0.44 4.51 -2.54
N TYR A 534 1.47 4.82 -3.31
CA TYR A 534 1.82 6.17 -3.74
C TYR A 534 1.85 6.26 -5.27
N SER A 535 0.99 7.11 -5.84
CA SER A 535 0.90 7.33 -7.29
C SER A 535 1.98 8.30 -7.76
N LEU A 536 2.75 7.89 -8.77
CA LEU A 536 3.76 8.75 -9.40
C LEU A 536 3.14 9.81 -10.31
N ASP A 537 2.02 9.50 -10.97
CA ASP A 537 1.32 10.44 -11.85
C ASP A 537 0.83 11.69 -11.13
N THR A 538 0.32 11.49 -9.90
CA THR A 538 -0.39 12.54 -9.17
C THR A 538 0.37 13.05 -7.97
N ASP A 539 1.49 12.41 -7.61
CA ASP A 539 2.21 12.64 -6.36
C ASP A 539 1.24 12.54 -5.16
N THR A 540 0.56 11.41 -4.99
CA THR A 540 -0.41 11.24 -3.89
C THR A 540 -0.36 9.86 -3.25
N VAL A 541 -0.61 9.83 -1.94
CA VAL A 541 -0.84 8.60 -1.19
C VAL A 541 -2.34 8.30 -1.24
N PHE A 542 -2.73 7.34 -2.07
CA PHE A 542 -4.15 7.12 -2.35
C PHE A 542 -4.78 5.98 -1.57
N GLN A 543 -3.98 5.07 -1.00
CA GLN A 543 -4.46 3.95 -0.20
C GLN A 543 -3.41 3.51 0.80
N SER A 544 -3.85 3.03 1.96
CA SER A 544 -3.03 2.24 2.87
C SER A 544 -3.85 1.08 3.44
N GLU A 545 -3.18 -0.04 3.67
CA GLU A 545 -3.77 -1.27 4.20
C GLU A 545 -2.93 -1.79 5.37
N PRO A 546 -3.52 -2.08 6.54
CA PRO A 546 -2.79 -2.65 7.66
C PRO A 546 -2.27 -4.04 7.31
N PHE A 547 -1.18 -4.45 7.95
CA PHE A 547 -0.68 -5.81 7.82
C PHE A 547 -1.67 -6.86 8.36
N PRO A 548 -1.71 -8.05 7.77
CA PRO A 548 -2.63 -9.12 8.17
C PRO A 548 -2.15 -9.90 9.41
N ILE A 549 -0.98 -9.54 9.96
CA ILE A 549 -0.36 -10.22 11.09
C ILE A 549 -0.65 -9.50 12.42
N ASN A 550 -0.89 -10.29 13.45
CA ASN A 550 -1.20 -9.82 14.80
C ASN A 550 0.03 -9.91 15.72
N GLY A 551 0.21 -8.95 16.63
CA GLY A 551 1.24 -8.98 17.69
C GLY A 551 2.16 -7.77 17.65
N ASP A 552 2.59 -7.23 18.79
CA ASP A 552 3.16 -5.87 18.90
C ASP A 552 4.69 -5.76 18.78
N GLY A 553 5.39 -6.87 18.51
CA GLY A 553 6.87 -6.89 18.49
C GLY A 553 7.54 -6.39 17.21
N LYS A 554 8.82 -6.76 17.04
CA LYS A 554 9.60 -6.41 15.84
C LYS A 554 9.05 -7.13 14.63
N ILE A 555 9.11 -6.45 13.50
CA ILE A 555 8.69 -6.95 12.20
C ILE A 555 9.72 -6.58 11.15
N ILE A 556 10.06 -7.54 10.30
CA ILE A 556 10.85 -7.34 9.10
C ILE A 556 10.03 -7.90 7.95
N GLN A 557 9.99 -7.16 6.86
CA GLN A 557 9.22 -7.51 5.68
C GLN A 557 10.01 -7.31 4.40
N ARG A 558 9.77 -8.19 3.43
CA ARG A 558 10.27 -8.11 2.06
C ARG A 558 9.11 -8.31 1.10
N GLY A 559 8.88 -7.32 0.24
CA GLY A 559 7.79 -7.35 -0.72
C GLY A 559 8.31 -7.48 -2.15
N ILE A 560 7.59 -8.23 -2.97
CA ILE A 560 7.86 -8.46 -4.39
C ILE A 560 6.55 -8.34 -5.16
N LEU A 561 6.56 -7.67 -6.31
CA LEU A 561 5.44 -7.71 -7.26
C LEU A 561 5.52 -9.02 -8.04
N TYR A 562 4.46 -9.82 -8.01
CA TYR A 562 4.40 -11.10 -8.70
C TYR A 562 3.00 -11.29 -9.28
N GLN A 563 2.91 -11.25 -10.62
CA GLN A 563 1.62 -11.26 -11.32
C GLN A 563 0.70 -10.16 -10.77
N SER A 564 -0.60 -10.40 -10.57
CA SER A 564 -1.54 -9.43 -10.01
C SER A 564 -1.49 -9.29 -8.48
N GLU A 565 -0.41 -9.73 -7.84
CA GLU A 565 -0.27 -9.82 -6.39
C GLU A 565 1.02 -9.16 -5.91
N ILE A 566 1.01 -8.66 -4.68
CA ILE A 566 2.23 -8.31 -3.94
C ILE A 566 2.49 -9.41 -2.92
N VAL A 567 3.57 -10.17 -3.11
CA VAL A 567 4.01 -11.21 -2.19
C VAL A 567 4.87 -10.57 -1.11
N VAL A 568 4.53 -10.81 0.15
CA VAL A 568 5.24 -10.26 1.30
C VAL A 568 5.67 -11.38 2.24
N LEU A 569 6.98 -11.52 2.41
CA LEU A 569 7.59 -12.34 3.45
C LEU A 569 7.69 -11.51 4.74
N PHE A 570 7.14 -12.02 5.83
CA PHE A 570 7.19 -11.42 7.16
C PHE A 570 8.00 -12.27 8.11
N CYS A 571 9.01 -11.68 8.75
CA CYS A 571 9.63 -12.20 9.96
C CYS A 571 9.18 -11.36 11.15
N TYR A 572 8.52 -11.97 12.14
CA TYR A 572 7.96 -11.23 13.27
C TYR A 572 7.98 -12.05 14.57
N GLY A 573 7.87 -11.37 15.70
CA GLY A 573 7.81 -12.00 17.02
C GLY A 573 7.16 -11.09 18.06
N LYS A 574 7.12 -11.51 19.32
CA LYS A 574 6.51 -10.73 20.41
C LYS A 574 7.51 -9.75 21.01
N GLU A 575 7.01 -8.61 21.47
CA GLU A 575 7.83 -7.50 21.98
C GLU A 575 8.70 -7.90 23.18
N ARG A 576 8.17 -8.75 24.07
CA ARG A 576 8.83 -9.16 25.32
C ARG A 576 10.14 -9.94 25.11
N GLU A 577 10.30 -10.58 23.95
CA GLU A 577 11.42 -11.51 23.71
C GLU A 577 12.50 -10.89 22.83
N GLY A 578 12.20 -9.80 22.11
CA GLY A 578 13.16 -9.13 21.21
C GLY A 578 13.64 -9.98 20.04
N LYS A 579 13.07 -11.18 19.85
CA LYS A 579 13.41 -12.20 18.85
C LYS A 579 12.31 -12.32 17.80
N PHE A 580 12.68 -12.86 16.65
CA PHE A 580 11.71 -13.28 15.62
C PHE A 580 11.30 -14.72 15.91
N GLU A 581 9.99 -14.97 15.95
CA GLU A 581 9.41 -16.28 16.26
C GLU A 581 8.81 -16.94 15.02
N ASN A 582 8.31 -16.12 14.07
CA ASN A 582 7.55 -16.58 12.92
C ASN A 582 8.16 -16.08 11.62
N ILE A 583 8.06 -16.90 10.58
CA ILE A 583 8.34 -16.55 9.19
C ILE A 583 7.15 -16.99 8.35
N ASP A 584 6.38 -16.03 7.84
CA ASP A 584 5.16 -16.29 7.07
C ASP A 584 5.17 -15.53 5.75
N VAL A 585 4.52 -16.09 4.73
CA VAL A 585 4.31 -15.45 3.43
C VAL A 585 2.83 -15.10 3.28
N TYR A 586 2.56 -13.88 2.83
CA TYR A 586 1.22 -13.41 2.50
C TYR A 586 1.21 -12.83 1.08
N THR A 587 0.06 -12.84 0.43
CA THR A 587 -0.15 -12.07 -0.80
C THR A 587 -1.20 -10.98 -0.58
N TYR A 588 -0.99 -9.82 -1.19
CA TYR A 588 -2.01 -8.78 -1.31
C TYR A 588 -2.46 -8.69 -2.77
N SER A 589 -3.74 -8.97 -3.00
CA SER A 589 -4.32 -8.98 -4.35
C SER A 589 -4.59 -7.57 -4.81
N LEU A 590 -3.99 -7.16 -5.92
CA LEU A 590 -4.25 -5.84 -6.53
C LEU A 590 -5.62 -5.79 -7.20
N ILE A 591 -6.19 -6.94 -7.57
CA ILE A 591 -7.52 -7.02 -8.15
C ILE A 591 -8.58 -7.06 -7.04
N ARG A 592 -8.43 -8.00 -6.08
CA ARG A 592 -9.42 -8.22 -5.01
C ARG A 592 -9.24 -7.28 -3.80
N ARG A 593 -8.14 -6.52 -3.75
CA ARG A 593 -7.79 -5.57 -2.69
C ARG A 593 -7.80 -6.16 -1.28
N ARG A 594 -7.34 -7.41 -1.16
CA ARG A 594 -7.36 -8.15 0.10
C ARG A 594 -6.09 -8.95 0.29
N TRP A 595 -5.77 -9.18 1.56
CA TRP A 595 -4.72 -10.11 1.97
C TRP A 595 -5.18 -11.56 1.87
N SER A 596 -4.22 -12.46 1.63
CA SER A 596 -4.40 -13.90 1.76
C SER A 596 -3.12 -14.51 2.33
N LYS A 597 -3.25 -15.35 3.37
CA LYS A 597 -2.10 -16.08 3.93
C LYS A 597 -1.72 -17.19 2.94
N VAL A 598 -0.43 -17.32 2.65
CA VAL A 598 0.09 -18.47 1.89
C VAL A 598 0.25 -19.64 2.85
N VAL A 599 -0.24 -20.81 2.45
CA VAL A 599 -0.19 -22.02 3.28
C VAL A 599 1.15 -22.72 3.04
N ALA A 600 2.04 -22.67 4.03
CA ALA A 600 3.25 -23.47 4.01
C ALA A 600 2.91 -24.92 4.32
N LYS A 601 3.19 -25.83 3.38
CA LYS A 601 3.07 -27.27 3.60
C LYS A 601 4.32 -27.76 4.32
N ALA A 602 4.14 -28.38 5.49
CA ALA A 602 5.25 -28.91 6.27
C ALA A 602 5.95 -30.05 5.52
N ARG A 603 7.28 -29.95 5.41
CA ARG A 603 8.13 -31.11 5.16
C ARG A 603 8.65 -31.58 6.51
N ALA A 604 8.10 -32.67 7.03
CA ALA A 604 8.54 -33.25 8.28
C ALA A 604 9.54 -34.38 8.00
N GLU A 605 10.78 -34.23 8.44
CA GLU A 605 11.72 -35.35 8.58
C GLU A 605 11.86 -35.64 10.08
N ALA A 606 11.59 -36.89 10.48
CA ALA A 606 11.61 -37.33 11.89
C ALA A 606 10.74 -36.49 12.87
N GLY A 607 9.68 -35.82 12.37
CA GLY A 607 8.76 -35.03 13.19
C GLY A 607 9.20 -33.57 13.45
N VAL A 608 10.27 -33.10 12.80
CA VAL A 608 10.70 -31.69 12.85
C VAL A 608 10.29 -30.99 11.56
N GLU A 609 9.63 -29.85 11.68
CA GLU A 609 9.24 -29.01 10.54
C GLU A 609 10.48 -28.35 9.93
N ILE A 610 10.76 -28.65 8.66
CA ILE A 610 11.91 -28.10 7.93
C ILE A 610 11.51 -26.77 7.30
N GLY A 611 12.22 -25.70 7.68
CA GLY A 611 12.05 -24.39 7.08
C GLY A 611 13.14 -23.41 7.51
N PRO A 612 13.26 -22.26 6.83
CA PRO A 612 14.20 -21.22 7.22
C PRO A 612 13.85 -20.67 8.61
N LEU A 613 14.87 -20.42 9.43
CA LEU A 613 14.66 -19.72 10.69
C LEU A 613 14.25 -18.25 10.47
N PRO A 614 13.36 -17.69 11.31
CA PRO A 614 13.03 -16.26 11.29
C PRO A 614 14.27 -15.37 11.46
N ARG A 615 14.40 -14.35 10.61
CA ARG A 615 15.66 -13.59 10.47
C ARG A 615 15.46 -12.15 10.03
N SER A 616 16.43 -11.29 10.35
CA SER A 616 16.53 -9.91 9.85
C SER A 616 17.64 -9.75 8.81
N ALA A 617 17.74 -8.59 8.17
CA ALA A 617 18.84 -8.24 7.25
C ALA A 617 19.11 -9.26 6.11
N HIS A 618 18.13 -10.13 5.83
CA HIS A 618 18.11 -11.10 4.74
C HIS A 618 17.67 -10.44 3.44
N GLN A 619 17.88 -11.17 2.33
CA GLN A 619 17.35 -10.82 1.02
C GLN A 619 16.36 -11.87 0.53
N PHE A 620 15.34 -11.38 -0.18
CA PHE A 620 14.24 -12.18 -0.70
C PHE A 620 13.97 -11.70 -2.13
N VAL A 621 14.16 -12.57 -3.10
CA VAL A 621 14.15 -12.23 -4.54
C VAL A 621 13.39 -13.31 -5.30
N GLU A 622 12.67 -12.92 -6.33
CA GLU A 622 12.00 -13.83 -7.25
C GLU A 622 12.82 -13.96 -8.54
N MET A 623 12.95 -15.19 -9.05
CA MET A 623 13.60 -15.49 -10.32
C MET A 623 12.91 -16.71 -10.96
N ASN A 624 12.38 -16.55 -12.16
CA ASN A 624 11.76 -17.63 -12.95
C ASN A 624 10.63 -18.40 -12.23
N GLY A 625 9.80 -17.69 -11.47
CA GLY A 625 8.70 -18.21 -10.66
C GLY A 625 9.12 -18.79 -9.31
N TRP A 626 10.42 -18.78 -8.98
CA TRP A 626 10.94 -19.28 -7.71
C TRP A 626 11.34 -18.12 -6.80
N PHE A 627 11.02 -18.26 -5.51
CA PHE A 627 11.31 -17.27 -4.49
C PHE A 627 12.50 -17.72 -3.65
N TYR A 628 13.59 -16.96 -3.68
CA TYR A 628 14.84 -17.24 -3.02
C TYR A 628 15.03 -16.37 -1.79
N LEU A 629 15.36 -16.99 -0.66
CA LEU A 629 15.74 -16.35 0.59
C LEU A 629 17.21 -16.67 0.87
N PHE A 630 18.04 -15.63 1.08
CA PHE A 630 19.46 -15.82 1.36
C PHE A 630 19.95 -14.95 2.52
N GLY A 631 20.79 -15.57 3.35
CA GLY A 631 21.55 -14.94 4.43
C GLY A 631 20.68 -14.25 5.49
N GLY A 632 21.26 -13.23 6.14
CA GLY A 632 20.63 -12.47 7.21
C GLY A 632 21.10 -12.86 8.61
N ASN A 633 20.43 -12.31 9.62
CA ASN A 633 20.75 -12.48 11.03
C ASN A 633 19.63 -13.22 11.76
N VAL A 634 19.98 -14.35 12.40
CA VAL A 634 19.08 -15.16 13.23
C VAL A 634 19.39 -14.91 14.70
N SER A 635 18.37 -14.65 15.51
CA SER A 635 18.51 -14.28 16.92
C SER A 635 18.02 -15.39 17.86
N GLU A 636 18.84 -16.42 18.08
CA GLU A 636 18.53 -17.50 19.04
C GLU A 636 19.13 -17.24 20.43
N ARG A 637 20.47 -17.36 20.56
CA ARG A 637 21.26 -17.13 21.80
C ARG A 637 22.34 -16.07 21.60
N THR A 638 22.91 -16.01 20.41
CA THR A 638 23.82 -14.96 19.93
C THR A 638 23.29 -14.46 18.59
N ASP A 639 23.62 -13.21 18.24
CA ASP A 639 23.28 -12.66 16.92
C ASP A 639 24.19 -13.32 15.87
N ARG A 640 23.65 -14.30 15.13
CA ARG A 640 24.40 -15.12 14.18
C ARG A 640 24.01 -14.76 12.75
N ARG A 641 25.01 -14.45 11.92
CA ARG A 641 24.83 -14.35 10.47
C ARG A 641 24.72 -15.75 9.89
N VAL A 642 23.86 -15.91 8.90
CA VAL A 642 23.71 -17.16 8.17
C VAL A 642 24.00 -16.95 6.69
N ASN A 643 24.27 -18.04 5.99
CA ASN A 643 24.45 -18.12 4.53
C ASN A 643 23.70 -19.32 3.94
N ASP A 644 22.70 -19.83 4.63
CA ASP A 644 21.75 -20.77 4.05
C ASP A 644 20.94 -20.07 2.95
N MET A 645 20.54 -20.86 1.95
CA MET A 645 19.74 -20.42 0.83
C MET A 645 18.50 -21.32 0.74
N TRP A 646 17.34 -20.70 0.80
CA TRP A 646 16.05 -21.38 0.76
C TRP A 646 15.28 -20.95 -0.47
N VAL A 647 14.49 -21.87 -1.01
CA VAL A 647 13.64 -21.59 -2.16
C VAL A 647 12.26 -22.21 -1.99
N PHE A 648 11.26 -21.58 -2.57
CA PHE A 648 9.94 -22.17 -2.78
C PHE A 648 9.30 -21.65 -4.07
N LYS A 649 8.22 -22.31 -4.50
CA LYS A 649 7.32 -21.85 -5.55
C LYS A 649 5.94 -21.62 -4.97
N LEU A 650 5.24 -20.60 -5.45
CA LEU A 650 3.83 -20.38 -5.12
C LEU A 650 2.95 -21.23 -6.05
N GLU A 651 2.12 -22.08 -5.47
CA GLU A 651 1.25 -23.00 -6.20
C GLU A 651 -0.21 -22.84 -5.78
N LYS A 652 -1.11 -22.67 -6.75
CA LYS A 652 -2.56 -22.76 -6.53
C LYS A 652 -3.00 -24.22 -6.61
N LYS A 653 -4.19 -24.51 -6.08
CA LYS A 653 -4.83 -25.81 -6.27
C LYS A 653 -5.03 -26.11 -7.76
N THR A 654 -4.76 -27.35 -8.13
CA THR A 654 -4.95 -27.86 -9.48
C THR A 654 -6.42 -28.16 -9.74
N ASN A 655 -6.78 -28.22 -11.02
CA ASN A 655 -8.12 -28.66 -11.46
C ASN A 655 -8.50 -30.04 -10.91
N LYS A 656 -7.53 -30.95 -10.79
CA LYS A 656 -7.74 -32.30 -10.25
C LYS A 656 -8.11 -32.24 -8.76
N GLU A 657 -7.38 -31.46 -7.97
CA GLU A 657 -7.66 -31.27 -6.54
C GLU A 657 -9.02 -30.62 -6.32
N ILE A 658 -9.39 -29.63 -7.14
CA ILE A 658 -10.70 -28.96 -7.01
C ILE A 658 -11.83 -29.92 -7.40
N ARG A 659 -11.69 -30.66 -8.50
CA ARG A 659 -12.70 -31.66 -8.88
C ARG A 659 -12.87 -32.73 -7.80
N HIS A 660 -11.77 -33.18 -7.20
CA HIS A 660 -11.80 -34.11 -6.07
C HIS A 660 -12.56 -33.52 -4.87
N LEU A 661 -12.29 -32.25 -4.53
CA LEU A 661 -13.02 -31.52 -3.49
C LEU A 661 -14.51 -31.36 -3.83
N SER A 662 -14.86 -31.03 -5.08
CA SER A 662 -16.26 -30.92 -5.51
C SER A 662 -17.00 -32.24 -5.34
N LYS A 663 -16.38 -33.37 -5.70
CA LYS A 663 -16.95 -34.70 -5.47
C LYS A 663 -17.08 -35.02 -3.98
N LEU A 664 -16.09 -34.67 -3.16
CA LEU A 664 -16.18 -34.83 -1.71
C LEU A 664 -17.39 -34.06 -1.13
N LEU A 665 -17.67 -32.85 -1.64
CA LEU A 665 -18.86 -32.09 -1.25
C LEU A 665 -20.16 -32.76 -1.70
N VAL A 666 -20.20 -33.36 -2.89
CA VAL A 666 -21.36 -34.17 -3.34
C VAL A 666 -21.59 -35.35 -2.40
N ARG A 667 -20.52 -36.06 -2.02
CA ARG A 667 -20.62 -37.19 -1.08
C ARG A 667 -21.01 -36.74 0.32
N LYS A 668 -20.49 -35.60 0.79
CA LYS A 668 -20.93 -34.95 2.03
C LYS A 668 -22.45 -34.71 2.00
N HIS A 669 -23.00 -34.21 0.90
CA HIS A 669 -24.45 -34.02 0.78
C HIS A 669 -25.21 -35.35 0.89
N LYS A 670 -24.78 -36.39 0.16
CA LYS A 670 -25.40 -37.72 0.25
C LYS A 670 -25.40 -38.24 1.70
N TYR A 671 -24.28 -38.11 2.39
CA TYR A 671 -24.15 -38.48 3.79
C TYR A 671 -25.13 -37.73 4.69
N LEU A 672 -25.22 -36.41 4.55
CA LEU A 672 -26.14 -35.58 5.33
C LEU A 672 -27.61 -35.94 5.10
N HIS A 673 -27.97 -36.29 3.86
CA HIS A 673 -29.30 -36.80 3.53
C HIS A 673 -29.56 -38.16 4.19
N LEU A 674 -28.61 -39.11 4.09
CA LEU A 674 -28.71 -40.41 4.74
C LEU A 674 -28.82 -40.28 6.26
N LEU A 675 -28.07 -39.37 6.89
CA LEU A 675 -28.09 -39.14 8.33
C LEU A 675 -29.48 -38.69 8.83
N GLY A 676 -30.26 -38.02 7.97
CA GLY A 676 -31.64 -37.64 8.26
C GLY A 676 -32.66 -38.79 8.11
N ILE A 677 -32.27 -39.90 7.50
CA ILE A 677 -33.13 -41.06 7.22
C ILE A 677 -32.76 -42.25 8.12
N ASP A 678 -31.51 -42.70 8.03
CA ASP A 678 -30.97 -43.86 8.76
C ASP A 678 -29.49 -43.63 9.14
N GLU A 679 -29.24 -43.60 10.44
CA GLU A 679 -27.91 -43.30 11.01
C GLU A 679 -26.89 -44.41 10.71
N GLU A 680 -27.32 -45.68 10.71
CA GLU A 680 -26.42 -46.80 10.47
C GLU A 680 -25.88 -46.80 9.03
N THR A 681 -26.77 -46.60 8.05
CA THR A 681 -26.40 -46.43 6.64
C THR A 681 -25.53 -45.19 6.42
N ALA A 682 -25.81 -44.08 7.12
CA ALA A 682 -25.00 -42.86 7.01
C ALA A 682 -23.57 -43.08 7.53
N VAL A 683 -23.41 -43.75 8.67
CA VAL A 683 -22.10 -44.06 9.26
C VAL A 683 -21.32 -45.05 8.41
N ASP A 684 -21.98 -46.06 7.82
CA ASP A 684 -21.32 -46.97 6.88
C ASP A 684 -20.82 -46.23 5.63
N TYR A 685 -21.65 -45.34 5.07
CA TYR A 685 -21.27 -44.51 3.94
C TYR A 685 -20.11 -43.56 4.26
N LEU A 686 -20.09 -42.96 5.46
CA LEU A 686 -18.98 -42.13 5.94
C LEU A 686 -17.66 -42.93 5.97
N ARG A 687 -17.70 -44.16 6.48
CA ARG A 687 -16.53 -45.06 6.61
C ARG A 687 -16.02 -45.62 5.28
N THR A 688 -16.92 -45.89 4.34
CA THR A 688 -16.56 -46.56 3.07
C THR A 688 -16.30 -45.58 1.94
N SER A 689 -17.14 -44.56 1.80
CA SER A 689 -17.18 -43.68 0.61
C SER A 689 -16.55 -42.31 0.84
N ILE A 690 -16.69 -41.72 2.03
CA ILE A 690 -16.09 -40.39 2.31
C ILE A 690 -14.66 -40.55 2.81
N LEU A 691 -14.40 -41.48 3.73
CA LEU A 691 -13.05 -41.73 4.24
C LEU A 691 -12.05 -42.05 3.11
N SER A 692 -12.48 -42.76 2.07
CA SER A 692 -11.65 -43.07 0.90
C SER A 692 -11.27 -41.85 0.05
N MET A 693 -11.89 -40.69 0.30
CA MET A 693 -11.56 -39.42 -0.35
C MET A 693 -10.60 -38.54 0.45
N VAL A 694 -10.24 -38.92 1.68
CA VAL A 694 -9.32 -38.15 2.52
C VAL A 694 -7.89 -38.38 2.04
N VAL A 695 -7.30 -37.36 1.41
CA VAL A 695 -5.97 -37.45 0.76
C VAL A 695 -5.00 -36.37 1.23
N ASP A 696 -5.50 -35.31 1.86
CA ASP A 696 -4.75 -34.16 2.35
C ASP A 696 -5.39 -33.57 3.62
N GLU A 697 -4.77 -32.57 4.22
CA GLU A 697 -5.27 -31.87 5.42
C GLU A 697 -6.66 -31.24 5.19
N ASP A 698 -6.91 -30.61 4.03
CA ASP A 698 -8.18 -29.93 3.75
C ASP A 698 -9.36 -30.93 3.69
N THR A 699 -9.17 -32.04 2.97
CA THR A 699 -10.17 -33.11 2.89
C THR A 699 -10.33 -33.85 4.22
N ARG A 700 -9.26 -33.93 5.02
CA ARG A 700 -9.29 -34.49 6.38
C ARG A 700 -10.10 -33.61 7.33
N GLU A 701 -9.92 -32.29 7.31
CA GLU A 701 -10.69 -31.36 8.15
C GLU A 701 -12.19 -31.51 7.86
N ILE A 702 -12.58 -31.55 6.59
CA ILE A 702 -13.97 -31.80 6.17
C ILE A 702 -14.48 -33.14 6.73
N PHE A 703 -13.69 -34.20 6.62
CA PHE A 703 -14.08 -35.51 7.14
C PHE A 703 -14.23 -35.52 8.67
N GLU A 704 -13.30 -34.90 9.40
CA GLU A 704 -13.35 -34.79 10.86
C GLU A 704 -14.58 -33.98 11.31
N ASP A 705 -14.93 -32.91 10.59
CA ASP A 705 -16.14 -32.15 10.85
C ASP A 705 -17.42 -32.97 10.60
N LEU A 706 -17.46 -33.76 9.53
CA LEU A 706 -18.59 -34.66 9.26
C LEU A 706 -18.75 -35.74 10.35
N CYS A 707 -17.64 -36.24 10.89
CA CYS A 707 -17.67 -37.15 12.03
C CYS A 707 -18.27 -36.48 13.28
N ARG A 708 -18.01 -35.18 13.50
CA ARG A 708 -18.58 -34.41 14.62
C ARG A 708 -20.07 -34.12 14.41
N GLU A 709 -20.52 -33.96 13.16
CA GLU A 709 -21.91 -33.64 12.83
C GLU A 709 -22.90 -34.76 13.22
N VAL A 710 -22.49 -36.04 13.19
CA VAL A 710 -23.25 -37.18 13.75
C VAL A 710 -23.76 -36.86 15.15
N TYR A 711 -22.90 -36.26 15.98
CA TYR A 711 -23.14 -36.04 17.39
C TYR A 711 -23.81 -34.70 17.71
N ARG A 712 -23.72 -33.70 16.82
CA ARG A 712 -24.13 -32.31 17.11
C ARG A 712 -25.55 -31.95 16.67
N ARG A 713 -26.19 -32.72 15.77
CA ARG A 713 -27.56 -32.47 15.25
C ARG A 713 -27.88 -31.00 14.92
N LYS A 714 -26.91 -30.24 14.38
CA LYS A 714 -27.16 -28.86 13.93
C LYS A 714 -27.81 -28.85 12.55
N THR A 715 -28.77 -27.95 12.38
CA THR A 715 -29.53 -27.69 11.15
C THR A 715 -28.62 -27.37 9.97
N PHE A 716 -28.97 -27.98 8.84
CA PHE A 716 -28.24 -28.00 7.56
C PHE A 716 -27.94 -26.60 7.01
N ALA A 717 -26.68 -26.33 6.68
CA ALA A 717 -26.34 -25.35 5.65
C ALA A 717 -26.75 -25.91 4.28
N ASP A 718 -27.24 -25.08 3.35
CA ASP A 718 -27.65 -25.50 2.00
C ASP A 718 -26.44 -26.06 1.22
N PRO A 719 -26.32 -27.40 1.05
CA PRO A 719 -25.14 -28.02 0.46
C PRO A 719 -25.07 -27.83 -1.06
N VAL A 720 -26.18 -27.45 -1.70
CA VAL A 720 -26.19 -27.05 -3.12
C VAL A 720 -25.40 -25.77 -3.30
N GLU A 721 -25.47 -24.83 -2.35
CA GLU A 721 -24.76 -23.57 -2.42
C GLU A 721 -23.25 -23.75 -2.27
N ASP A 722 -22.77 -24.70 -1.46
CA ASP A 722 -21.34 -24.99 -1.32
C ASP A 722 -20.71 -25.52 -2.61
N ILE A 723 -21.42 -26.40 -3.34
CA ILE A 723 -20.97 -26.90 -4.65
C ILE A 723 -21.09 -25.81 -5.72
N CYS A 724 -22.19 -25.06 -5.73
CA CYS A 724 -22.40 -23.98 -6.69
C CYS A 724 -21.37 -22.86 -6.53
N ARG A 725 -20.97 -22.50 -5.29
CA ARG A 725 -19.90 -21.52 -5.02
C ARG A 725 -18.57 -21.87 -5.68
N LEU A 726 -18.23 -23.16 -5.75
CA LEU A 726 -17.02 -23.62 -6.45
C LEU A 726 -17.10 -23.40 -7.96
N LEU A 727 -18.31 -23.39 -8.54
CA LEU A 727 -18.57 -23.28 -9.98
C LEU A 727 -18.89 -21.85 -10.45
N THR A 728 -19.51 -21.01 -9.61
CA THR A 728 -19.97 -19.65 -9.98
C THR A 728 -18.96 -18.54 -9.72
N SER A 729 -17.85 -18.83 -9.05
CA SER A 729 -16.79 -17.84 -8.76
C SER A 729 -16.08 -17.27 -10.01
N ALA A 730 -16.37 -17.79 -11.20
CA ALA A 730 -15.88 -17.27 -12.47
C ALA A 730 -16.56 -15.95 -12.92
N LYS A 731 -17.71 -15.57 -12.35
CA LYS A 731 -18.50 -14.39 -12.79
C LYS A 731 -18.49 -13.20 -11.81
N GLU A 732 -17.72 -13.26 -10.73
CA GLU A 732 -17.62 -12.16 -9.74
C GLU A 732 -16.56 -11.09 -10.11
N TYR A 733 -16.28 -10.92 -11.40
CA TYR A 733 -15.34 -9.90 -11.90
C TYR A 733 -16.02 -8.94 -12.87
#